data_AF-A0A1R1M1A9-F1
#
_entry.id   AF-A0A1R1M1A9-F1
#
_cell.length_a   1.000
_cell.length_b   1.000
_cell.length_c   1.000
_cell.angle_alpha   90.00
_cell.angle_beta   90.00
_cell.angle_gamma   90.00
#
_symmetry.space_group_name_H-M   'P 1'
#
loop_
_entity.id
_entity.type
_entity.pdbx_description
1 polymer ?
#
loop_
_entity_poly.entity_id
_entity_poly.type
_entity_poly.pdbx_seq_one_letter_code
_entity_poly.pdbx_strand_id
1 'polypeptide(L)'
;MSDRTEKKSSSVIELAKEGLLTANKVVKTQSSYPCEQGGMMHTVVNSSTGIKKTGALSILYVDMSEKISDTGIDQLKAGNRIKNKALLRLIAESRLRALPLGSVLSSGANQHDKDALLLDLQENPQQGLEVMRELYQMLPNSPILVLTEDDNVAHQALRLGAQAHLTQSDLKNEKYLRTLLEDAQDRKNFEQLIAHSNHYDHLTGLVNREGFLQQLQQALLQSKMHNSLVSLLFVDIHNFKLISSTLTMELTDQLLAKTSQRIRDCLTNSDLLAHTGGNEFAIITQNSEDINNVTLIAENLLQVFSSPVLINRQEIYLDLKIGISVGYGGEENAVMLLQETNMALHKAQQAPGSQVEYYTPEIAAAAQVQLQLLSSLRKAQENKEMFLVYQPQVDINTGRVLGAESLLRWQHPRLGLVPPTQFVPILEQIGMIHKVGAWVIREACHQRRLWAEMGLLEPEATIAVNLSMRQFSDPQLIPIIEAAIEKEKIQPNQLDLELTESLLMEDIDGGVDKLNRLKSLGVKLSLDDFGTGYSSLSYLKQFPLDVLKVDRTFISNLTKDTRDEAIVRAIISLAHNLGFEVIAEGVETKEQLQVLQREGCESIQGFYISKPLSPTEFLLFLKKSAIEKQLLFTDVSSGSMLVGDPTIDAQHKHLLSLIDCLAQNVKDEANLDKSIEAIEELLSYIEFHFETEEQLMKKLNFSDLKQHSAEHLQIKHHIRRIRDKTRAGETVLNTELVSILKDWITDHIVHSDMNHAEPSPWRKTV
;
A
#
# COMPACT_ATOMS: atom_id res chain seq x y z
N MET A 1 46.42 -0.09 -17.35
CA MET A 1 46.35 0.29 -18.78
C MET A 1 44.99 0.90 -18.99
N SER A 2 44.85 2.20 -18.69
CA SER A 2 44.96 3.32 -19.65
C SER A 2 43.70 3.39 -20.54
N ASP A 3 42.67 4.16 -20.18
CA ASP A 3 42.56 5.63 -20.30
C ASP A 3 42.10 6.09 -21.71
N ARG A 4 41.27 7.16 -21.75
CA ARG A 4 40.57 7.85 -22.86
C ARG A 4 39.11 7.43 -23.12
N THR A 5 38.08 8.28 -23.06
CA THR A 5 38.00 9.76 -23.03
C THR A 5 36.58 10.21 -22.63
N GLU A 6 36.47 11.04 -21.60
CA GLU A 6 35.45 12.09 -21.49
C GLU A 6 35.70 13.18 -22.53
N LYS A 7 34.63 13.80 -23.09
CA LYS A 7 34.41 15.27 -23.19
C LYS A 7 33.30 15.66 -24.18
N LYS A 8 32.32 16.42 -23.65
CA LYS A 8 31.85 17.74 -24.14
C LYS A 8 31.08 17.79 -25.49
N SER A 9 29.98 18.54 -25.67
CA SER A 9 29.33 19.61 -24.89
C SER A 9 27.89 19.81 -25.34
N SER A 10 27.09 20.35 -24.42
CA SER A 10 25.93 21.20 -24.64
C SER A 10 26.14 22.27 -25.71
N SER A 11 25.20 22.40 -26.64
CA SER A 11 24.79 23.65 -27.31
C SER A 11 23.78 23.29 -28.39
N VAL A 12 22.48 23.57 -28.21
CA VAL A 12 21.57 24.26 -29.15
C VAL A 12 20.22 24.41 -28.42
N ILE A 13 20.21 25.24 -27.37
CA ILE A 13 19.05 26.08 -27.04
C ILE A 13 19.51 27.48 -27.43
N GLU A 14 19.46 27.78 -28.72
CA GLU A 14 19.61 29.14 -29.25
C GLU A 14 19.28 29.10 -30.74
N LEU A 15 17.99 29.09 -31.08
CA LEU A 15 17.44 29.52 -32.39
C LEU A 15 15.89 29.57 -32.33
N ALA A 16 15.38 30.15 -31.25
CA ALA A 16 14.06 30.76 -31.27
C ALA A 16 14.25 32.26 -31.59
N LYS A 17 13.47 32.75 -32.57
CA LYS A 17 13.24 34.15 -32.97
C LYS A 17 14.02 34.64 -34.19
N GLU A 18 13.30 34.67 -35.31
CA GLU A 18 13.28 35.63 -36.44
C GLU A 18 12.77 34.86 -37.67
N GLY A 19 11.77 35.23 -38.46
CA GLY A 19 10.90 36.38 -38.56
C GLY A 19 9.85 36.10 -39.65
N LEU A 20 8.68 36.70 -39.47
CA LEU A 20 7.60 37.03 -40.41
C LEU A 20 7.81 36.78 -41.93
N LEU A 21 6.76 36.26 -42.61
CA LEU A 21 6.07 36.92 -43.75
C LEU A 21 4.83 36.13 -44.26
N THR A 22 3.66 36.63 -43.86
CA THR A 22 2.45 36.98 -44.64
C THR A 22 1.92 36.17 -45.85
N ALA A 23 0.64 35.80 -45.71
CA ALA A 23 -0.54 36.20 -46.51
C ALA A 23 -0.90 35.50 -47.84
N ASN A 24 -2.14 34.97 -47.85
CA ASN A 24 -3.27 35.15 -48.80
C ASN A 24 -4.05 33.82 -48.95
N LYS A 25 -5.38 33.74 -49.10
CA LYS A 25 -6.55 34.63 -49.00
C LYS A 25 -7.76 33.71 -49.33
N VAL A 26 -8.88 33.88 -48.60
CA VAL A 26 -10.27 33.97 -49.13
C VAL A 26 -10.89 32.67 -49.71
N VAL A 27 -12.05 32.16 -49.26
CA VAL A 27 -13.46 32.64 -49.43
C VAL A 27 -14.34 32.02 -48.31
N LYS A 28 -14.93 32.78 -47.37
CA LYS A 28 -16.34 33.29 -47.29
C LYS A 28 -17.45 32.21 -47.47
N THR A 29 -18.36 31.95 -46.51
CA THR A 29 -19.53 32.80 -46.13
C THR A 29 -20.27 32.14 -44.93
N GLN A 30 -20.51 32.87 -43.81
CA GLN A 30 -21.77 33.47 -43.30
C GLN A 30 -22.90 32.45 -42.96
N SER A 31 -23.26 32.18 -41.70
CA SER A 31 -23.92 32.98 -40.62
C SER A 31 -25.39 33.35 -40.87
N SER A 32 -26.32 32.85 -40.04
CA SER A 32 -27.35 33.64 -39.33
C SER A 32 -28.37 32.77 -38.56
N TYR A 33 -28.59 33.12 -37.28
CA TYR A 33 -29.79 32.87 -36.46
C TYR A 33 -30.59 34.19 -36.43
N PRO A 34 -31.94 34.23 -36.24
CA PRO A 34 -32.52 34.26 -34.87
C PRO A 34 -33.98 33.72 -34.67
N CYS A 35 -34.33 33.46 -33.38
CA CYS A 35 -35.61 33.54 -32.62
C CYS A 35 -36.99 33.54 -33.34
N GLU A 36 -38.11 32.99 -32.84
CA GLU A 36 -38.61 32.80 -31.46
C GLU A 36 -39.92 31.94 -31.44
N GLN A 37 -40.24 31.36 -30.27
CA GLN A 37 -41.56 30.91 -29.74
C GLN A 37 -42.25 29.59 -30.22
N GLY A 38 -42.15 28.57 -29.36
CA GLY A 38 -43.29 27.93 -28.67
C GLY A 38 -44.11 26.84 -29.38
N GLY A 39 -43.98 25.58 -28.90
CA GLY A 39 -45.07 24.58 -28.98
C GLY A 39 -44.65 23.16 -29.39
N MET A 40 -44.72 22.26 -28.41
CA MET A 40 -44.71 20.78 -28.41
C MET A 40 -44.77 19.96 -29.74
N MET A 41 -44.13 18.79 -29.64
CA MET A 41 -44.22 17.58 -30.47
C MET A 41 -43.44 17.56 -31.79
N HIS A 42 -42.31 16.85 -31.76
CA HIS A 42 -41.50 16.52 -32.92
C HIS A 42 -42.28 15.69 -33.96
N THR A 43 -42.46 16.24 -35.14
CA THR A 43 -42.74 15.52 -36.40
C THR A 43 -42.13 16.33 -37.56
N VAL A 44 -41.86 15.66 -38.69
CA VAL A 44 -41.32 16.12 -40.00
C VAL A 44 -39.80 15.87 -40.12
N VAL A 45 -39.32 14.79 -40.77
CA VAL A 45 -39.35 14.41 -42.21
C VAL A 45 -38.52 15.33 -43.11
N ASN A 46 -37.44 14.76 -43.68
CA ASN A 46 -36.95 14.99 -45.05
C ASN A 46 -36.26 13.66 -45.45
N SER A 47 -36.81 12.74 -46.24
CA SER A 47 -37.36 12.79 -47.62
C SER A 47 -36.31 12.93 -48.73
N SER A 48 -35.72 11.79 -49.13
CA SER A 48 -35.37 11.42 -50.52
C SER A 48 -34.65 10.06 -50.47
N THR A 49 -35.35 8.94 -50.50
CA THR A 49 -35.77 8.31 -51.75
C THR A 49 -37.14 7.66 -51.58
N GLY A 50 -38.07 8.06 -52.44
CA GLY A 50 -39.38 7.44 -52.52
C GLY A 50 -39.27 6.02 -53.05
N ILE A 51 -39.41 5.04 -52.17
CA ILE A 51 -39.93 3.72 -52.53
C ILE A 51 -41.07 3.43 -51.56
N LYS A 52 -42.29 3.44 -52.08
CA LYS A 52 -43.47 2.94 -51.36
C LYS A 52 -43.14 1.53 -50.87
N LYS A 53 -43.23 1.29 -49.55
CA LYS A 53 -43.19 -0.05 -48.95
C LYS A 53 -44.34 -0.87 -49.53
N THR A 54 -44.07 -1.62 -50.59
CA THR A 54 -44.84 -2.80 -50.97
C THR A 54 -44.14 -4.00 -50.34
N GLY A 55 -44.82 -4.72 -49.44
CA GLY A 55 -44.30 -5.90 -48.76
C GLY A 55 -43.94 -7.04 -49.72
N ALA A 56 -42.76 -6.96 -50.31
CA ALA A 56 -42.19 -7.92 -51.24
C ALA A 56 -41.05 -8.65 -50.53
N LEU A 57 -41.20 -9.95 -50.27
CA LEU A 57 -40.09 -10.79 -49.81
C LEU A 57 -39.08 -10.92 -50.95
N SER A 58 -37.85 -10.46 -50.75
CA SER A 58 -36.75 -10.77 -51.66
C SER A 58 -35.94 -11.93 -51.09
N ILE A 59 -35.90 -13.04 -51.82
CA ILE A 59 -35.00 -14.17 -51.56
C ILE A 59 -34.00 -14.19 -52.69
N LEU A 60 -32.72 -14.30 -52.34
CA LEU A 60 -31.62 -14.55 -53.25
C LEU A 60 -31.51 -16.06 -53.51
N TYR A 61 -31.82 -16.48 -54.73
CA TYR A 61 -31.63 -17.88 -55.16
C TYR A 61 -30.22 -18.11 -55.70
N VAL A 62 -29.55 -19.15 -55.20
CA VAL A 62 -28.24 -19.60 -55.65
C VAL A 62 -28.40 -20.97 -56.34
N ASP A 63 -28.15 -21.01 -57.65
CA ASP A 63 -28.21 -22.23 -58.46
C ASP A 63 -26.89 -23.02 -58.35
N MET A 64 -26.95 -24.26 -57.86
CA MET A 64 -25.77 -25.14 -57.67
C MET A 64 -25.59 -26.16 -58.80
N SER A 65 -26.28 -26.01 -59.93
CA SER A 65 -26.21 -26.95 -61.06
C SER A 65 -24.97 -26.80 -61.97
N GLU A 66 -24.09 -25.82 -61.71
CA GLU A 66 -22.82 -25.64 -62.44
C GLU A 66 -21.61 -26.16 -61.66
N LYS A 67 -20.73 -26.92 -62.33
CA LYS A 67 -19.40 -27.25 -61.79
C LYS A 67 -18.56 -25.98 -61.71
N ILE A 68 -18.19 -25.58 -60.49
CA ILE A 68 -17.15 -24.57 -60.26
C ILE A 68 -15.81 -25.20 -60.71
N SER A 69 -15.24 -24.75 -61.83
CA SER A 69 -13.85 -25.04 -62.19
C SER A 69 -12.96 -23.87 -61.79
N ASP A 70 -11.75 -24.18 -61.31
CA ASP A 70 -10.77 -23.29 -60.65
C ASP A 70 -10.25 -22.06 -61.42
N THR A 71 -10.88 -21.64 -62.52
CA THR A 71 -10.41 -20.46 -63.27
C THR A 71 -11.56 -19.60 -63.81
N GLY A 72 -11.76 -18.45 -63.14
CA GLY A 72 -12.02 -17.16 -63.78
C GLY A 72 -13.39 -16.94 -64.44
N ILE A 73 -14.30 -16.31 -63.68
CA ILE A 73 -15.04 -15.04 -63.91
C ILE A 73 -15.57 -14.66 -65.33
N ASP A 74 -15.08 -15.18 -66.45
CA ASP A 74 -15.46 -14.73 -67.81
C ASP A 74 -16.50 -15.61 -68.55
N GLN A 75 -17.04 -16.67 -67.93
CA GLN A 75 -18.13 -17.46 -68.55
C GLN A 75 -19.53 -17.18 -67.99
N LEU A 76 -19.69 -16.25 -67.05
CA LEU A 76 -20.97 -15.92 -66.38
C LEU A 76 -21.96 -15.06 -67.20
N LYS A 77 -21.87 -15.03 -68.53
CA LYS A 77 -22.81 -14.28 -69.41
C LYS A 77 -23.70 -15.13 -70.31
N ALA A 78 -23.70 -16.45 -70.16
CA ALA A 78 -24.51 -17.33 -71.02
C ALA A 78 -25.44 -18.27 -70.23
N GLY A 79 -26.49 -17.71 -69.63
CA GLY A 79 -27.77 -18.38 -69.48
C GLY A 79 -28.02 -19.15 -68.18
N ASN A 80 -28.65 -18.47 -67.21
CA ASN A 80 -29.42 -19.11 -66.13
C ASN A 80 -30.35 -20.19 -66.72
N ARG A 81 -30.05 -21.47 -66.51
CA ARG A 81 -30.99 -22.57 -66.77
C ARG A 81 -31.55 -23.11 -65.46
N ILE A 82 -32.35 -22.29 -64.78
CA ILE A 82 -33.18 -22.74 -63.67
C ILE A 82 -34.13 -23.81 -64.24
N LYS A 83 -33.90 -25.09 -63.93
CA LYS A 83 -34.75 -26.20 -64.42
C LYS A 83 -36.05 -26.34 -63.63
N ASN A 84 -36.11 -25.76 -62.43
CA ASN A 84 -37.26 -25.86 -61.55
C ASN A 84 -38.39 -24.90 -61.99
N LYS A 85 -39.43 -25.46 -62.60
CA LYS A 85 -40.60 -24.71 -63.11
C LYS A 85 -41.35 -23.93 -62.03
N ALA A 86 -41.34 -24.39 -60.77
CA ALA A 86 -41.99 -23.67 -59.66
C ALA A 86 -41.21 -22.42 -59.28
N LEU A 87 -39.88 -22.53 -59.22
CA LEU A 87 -38.94 -21.43 -58.95
C LEU A 87 -38.95 -20.37 -60.07
N LEU A 88 -38.97 -20.81 -61.34
CA LEU A 88 -39.14 -19.92 -62.50
C LEU A 88 -40.46 -19.14 -62.47
N ARG A 89 -41.55 -19.78 -62.02
CA ARG A 89 -42.86 -19.15 -61.90
C ARG A 89 -42.87 -18.12 -60.77
N LEU A 90 -42.28 -18.45 -59.64
CA LEU A 90 -42.08 -17.59 -58.46
C LEU A 90 -41.20 -16.36 -58.75
N ILE A 91 -40.17 -16.50 -59.59
CA ILE A 91 -39.33 -15.38 -60.05
C ILE A 91 -40.09 -14.50 -61.05
N ALA A 92 -40.86 -15.09 -61.97
CA ALA A 92 -41.61 -14.36 -63.01
C ALA A 92 -42.85 -13.62 -62.49
N GLU A 93 -43.52 -14.12 -61.44
CA GLU A 93 -44.74 -13.54 -60.85
C GLU A 93 -44.45 -12.36 -59.89
N SER A 94 -43.20 -11.86 -59.87
CA SER A 94 -42.72 -10.61 -59.23
C SER A 94 -42.63 -10.62 -57.70
N ARG A 95 -41.53 -11.20 -57.16
CA ARG A 95 -40.96 -10.82 -55.83
C ARG A 95 -39.58 -11.40 -55.49
N LEU A 96 -39.08 -12.43 -56.18
CA LEU A 96 -37.79 -13.07 -55.90
C LEU A 96 -36.67 -12.58 -56.85
N ARG A 97 -35.44 -12.42 -56.34
CA ARG A 97 -34.27 -12.04 -57.15
C ARG A 97 -33.31 -13.23 -57.24
N ALA A 98 -33.23 -13.86 -58.40
CA ALA A 98 -32.19 -14.87 -58.64
C ALA A 98 -30.88 -14.16 -59.04
N LEU A 99 -29.79 -14.46 -58.34
CA LEU A 99 -28.46 -13.91 -58.61
C LEU A 99 -27.46 -15.06 -58.75
N PRO A 100 -26.60 -15.05 -59.77
CA PRO A 100 -25.56 -16.07 -59.90
C PRO A 100 -24.58 -15.97 -58.71
N LEU A 101 -24.08 -17.11 -58.23
CA LEU A 101 -23.19 -17.20 -57.06
C LEU A 101 -22.01 -16.21 -57.15
N GLY A 102 -21.38 -16.08 -58.33
CA GLY A 102 -20.28 -15.14 -58.56
C GLY A 102 -20.64 -13.66 -58.39
N SER A 103 -21.91 -13.28 -58.55
CA SER A 103 -22.38 -11.90 -58.30
C SER A 103 -22.54 -11.60 -56.81
N VAL A 104 -22.93 -12.60 -56.00
CA VAL A 104 -23.04 -12.48 -54.54
C VAL A 104 -21.65 -12.38 -53.90
N LEU A 105 -20.68 -13.10 -54.45
CA LEU A 105 -19.29 -13.10 -53.98
C LEU A 105 -18.52 -11.81 -54.33
N SER A 106 -18.96 -11.05 -55.35
CA SER A 106 -18.25 -9.87 -55.85
C SER A 106 -18.80 -8.52 -55.35
N SER A 107 -20.03 -8.47 -54.82
CA SER A 107 -20.71 -7.20 -54.52
C SER A 107 -20.45 -6.60 -53.12
N GLY A 108 -19.78 -7.32 -52.21
CA GLY A 108 -19.49 -6.82 -50.86
C GLY A 108 -20.73 -6.67 -49.97
N ALA A 109 -20.60 -7.00 -48.68
CA ALA A 109 -21.70 -7.23 -47.74
C ALA A 109 -22.63 -6.03 -47.42
N ASN A 110 -22.41 -4.83 -47.97
CA ASN A 110 -23.07 -3.59 -47.53
C ASN A 110 -24.27 -3.11 -48.38
N GLN A 111 -24.74 -3.87 -49.39
CA GLN A 111 -25.88 -3.44 -50.24
C GLN A 111 -27.16 -4.28 -50.12
N HIS A 112 -27.18 -5.36 -49.33
CA HIS A 112 -28.34 -6.25 -49.24
C HIS A 112 -28.92 -6.26 -47.82
N ASP A 113 -29.46 -5.10 -47.43
CA ASP A 113 -30.16 -4.96 -46.17
C ASP A 113 -31.55 -5.62 -46.29
N LYS A 114 -31.60 -6.92 -45.91
CA LYS A 114 -32.78 -7.80 -45.67
C LYS A 114 -33.26 -8.75 -46.79
N ASP A 115 -32.39 -9.59 -47.36
CA ASP A 115 -32.80 -10.65 -48.29
C ASP A 115 -32.31 -12.04 -47.85
N ALA A 116 -33.23 -12.98 -47.63
CA ALA A 116 -32.92 -14.37 -47.26
C ALA A 116 -32.21 -15.11 -48.42
N LEU A 117 -31.34 -16.08 -48.13
CA LEU A 117 -30.64 -16.90 -49.12
C LEU A 117 -31.36 -18.24 -49.29
N LEU A 118 -31.59 -18.68 -50.52
CA LEU A 118 -32.07 -20.02 -50.84
C LEU A 118 -31.02 -20.79 -51.64
N LEU A 119 -30.47 -21.85 -51.04
CA LEU A 119 -29.51 -22.76 -51.64
C LEU A 119 -30.21 -24.02 -52.15
N ASP A 120 -30.09 -24.29 -53.45
CA ASP A 120 -30.57 -25.55 -54.03
C ASP A 120 -29.51 -26.65 -53.89
N LEU A 121 -29.81 -27.67 -53.09
CA LEU A 121 -28.91 -28.81 -52.84
C LEU A 121 -29.32 -30.09 -53.59
N GLN A 122 -30.32 -30.03 -54.47
CA GLN A 122 -30.88 -31.24 -55.09
C GLN A 122 -29.89 -31.98 -56.01
N GLU A 123 -29.09 -31.24 -56.77
CA GLU A 123 -28.20 -31.82 -57.78
C GLU A 123 -26.79 -32.11 -57.23
N ASN A 124 -26.27 -31.27 -56.33
CA ASN A 124 -24.91 -31.37 -55.78
C ASN A 124 -24.87 -31.09 -54.26
N PRO A 125 -25.38 -32.02 -53.42
CA PRO A 125 -25.56 -31.76 -51.99
C PRO A 125 -24.23 -31.54 -51.24
N GLN A 126 -23.17 -32.30 -51.55
CA GLN A 126 -21.87 -32.15 -50.86
C GLN A 126 -21.23 -30.78 -51.11
N GLN A 127 -21.18 -30.35 -52.38
CA GLN A 127 -20.62 -29.06 -52.75
C GLN A 127 -21.45 -27.89 -52.22
N GLY A 128 -22.77 -28.02 -52.22
CA GLY A 128 -23.62 -26.98 -51.67
C GLY A 128 -23.56 -26.87 -50.14
N LEU A 129 -23.28 -27.95 -49.42
CA LEU A 129 -22.97 -27.89 -47.97
C LEU A 129 -21.63 -27.20 -47.69
N GLU A 130 -20.62 -27.35 -48.57
CA GLU A 130 -19.35 -26.61 -48.48
C GLU A 130 -19.54 -25.12 -48.74
N VAL A 131 -20.24 -24.76 -49.82
CA VAL A 131 -20.59 -23.36 -50.13
C VAL A 131 -21.43 -22.73 -49.03
N MET A 132 -22.32 -23.50 -48.39
CA MET A 132 -23.09 -23.01 -47.25
C MET A 132 -22.20 -22.61 -46.08
N ARG A 133 -21.12 -23.36 -45.79
CA ARG A 133 -20.15 -22.99 -44.74
C ARG A 133 -19.45 -21.67 -45.06
N GLU A 134 -19.06 -21.46 -46.32
CA GLU A 134 -18.43 -20.22 -46.76
C GLU A 134 -19.41 -19.04 -46.71
N LEU A 135 -20.65 -19.23 -47.17
CA LEU A 135 -21.70 -18.22 -47.13
C LEU A 135 -22.08 -17.86 -45.68
N TYR A 136 -22.13 -18.83 -44.78
CA TYR A 136 -22.39 -18.58 -43.36
C TYR A 136 -21.29 -17.70 -42.72
N GLN A 137 -20.03 -17.86 -43.15
CA GLN A 137 -18.91 -17.02 -42.69
C GLN A 137 -18.94 -15.60 -43.29
N MET A 138 -19.32 -15.47 -44.57
CA MET A 138 -19.33 -14.17 -45.26
C MET A 138 -20.58 -13.33 -44.99
N LEU A 139 -21.74 -13.97 -44.81
CA LEU A 139 -23.04 -13.35 -44.59
C LEU A 139 -23.69 -13.88 -43.29
N PRO A 140 -23.04 -13.67 -42.13
CA PRO A 140 -23.47 -14.27 -40.86
C PRO A 140 -24.85 -13.77 -40.38
N ASN A 141 -25.36 -12.68 -40.95
CA ASN A 141 -26.59 -12.01 -40.55
C ASN A 141 -27.81 -12.33 -41.45
N SER A 142 -27.60 -13.03 -42.57
CA SER A 142 -28.69 -13.38 -43.49
C SER A 142 -29.22 -14.78 -43.17
N PRO A 143 -30.55 -15.01 -43.14
CA PRO A 143 -31.08 -16.35 -42.99
C PRO A 143 -30.83 -17.16 -44.27
N ILE A 144 -30.40 -18.40 -44.10
CA ILE A 144 -30.11 -19.40 -45.13
C ILE A 144 -31.19 -20.48 -45.09
N LEU A 145 -31.85 -20.66 -46.22
CA LEU A 145 -32.84 -21.70 -46.50
C LEU A 145 -32.26 -22.68 -47.49
N VAL A 146 -32.64 -23.94 -47.36
CA VAL A 146 -32.06 -25.02 -48.16
C VAL A 146 -33.16 -25.81 -48.84
N LEU A 147 -33.07 -25.97 -50.16
CA LEU A 147 -33.98 -26.78 -50.97
C LEU A 147 -33.36 -28.16 -51.21
N THR A 148 -33.98 -29.22 -50.67
CA THR A 148 -33.57 -30.61 -50.88
C THR A 148 -34.75 -31.55 -50.65
N GLU A 149 -34.79 -32.67 -51.37
CA GLU A 149 -35.75 -33.77 -51.13
C GLU A 149 -35.16 -34.86 -50.22
N ASP A 150 -33.86 -34.78 -49.88
CA ASP A 150 -33.17 -35.74 -49.01
C ASP A 150 -33.12 -35.22 -47.56
N ASP A 151 -33.83 -35.92 -46.67
CA ASP A 151 -33.90 -35.62 -45.23
C ASP A 151 -32.51 -35.64 -44.55
N ASN A 152 -31.58 -36.50 -44.98
CA ASN A 152 -30.25 -36.54 -44.39
C ASN A 152 -29.46 -35.28 -44.73
N VAL A 153 -29.57 -34.80 -45.97
CA VAL A 153 -28.94 -33.56 -46.41
C VAL A 153 -29.58 -32.36 -45.71
N ALA A 154 -30.91 -32.36 -45.56
CA ALA A 154 -31.62 -31.32 -44.80
C ALA A 154 -31.13 -31.26 -43.34
N HIS A 155 -31.03 -32.41 -42.66
CA HIS A 155 -30.51 -32.48 -41.30
C HIS A 155 -29.06 -32.01 -41.19
N GLN A 156 -28.20 -32.35 -42.15
CA GLN A 156 -26.82 -31.86 -42.18
C GLN A 156 -26.74 -30.34 -42.37
N ALA A 157 -27.56 -29.79 -43.26
CA ALA A 157 -27.59 -28.35 -43.51
C ALA A 157 -28.08 -27.56 -42.29
N LEU A 158 -29.12 -28.03 -41.60
CA LEU A 158 -29.60 -27.42 -40.35
C LEU A 158 -28.51 -27.45 -39.26
N ARG A 159 -27.76 -28.55 -39.13
CA ARG A 159 -26.64 -28.64 -38.16
C ARG A 159 -25.48 -27.69 -38.50
N LEU A 160 -25.34 -27.32 -39.76
CA LEU A 160 -24.31 -26.40 -40.23
C LEU A 160 -24.77 -24.93 -40.25
N GLY A 161 -25.99 -24.64 -39.77
CA GLY A 161 -26.46 -23.27 -39.55
C GLY A 161 -27.56 -22.78 -40.49
N ALA A 162 -28.17 -23.64 -41.32
CA ALA A 162 -29.38 -23.28 -42.08
C ALA A 162 -30.58 -23.08 -41.14
N GLN A 163 -31.41 -22.07 -41.42
CA GLN A 163 -32.55 -21.69 -40.59
C GLN A 163 -33.79 -22.54 -40.88
N ALA A 164 -33.95 -23.02 -42.12
CA ALA A 164 -34.99 -23.98 -42.47
C ALA A 164 -34.67 -24.78 -43.75
N HIS A 165 -35.44 -25.84 -43.99
CA HIS A 165 -35.38 -26.66 -45.21
C HIS A 165 -36.71 -26.60 -45.97
N LEU A 166 -36.64 -26.82 -47.28
CA LEU A 166 -37.77 -26.78 -48.22
C LEU A 166 -37.71 -27.98 -49.17
N THR A 167 -38.88 -28.48 -49.59
CA THR A 167 -39.05 -29.42 -50.70
C THR A 167 -39.64 -28.72 -51.94
N GLN A 168 -39.64 -29.38 -53.10
CA GLN A 168 -40.28 -28.87 -54.32
C GLN A 168 -41.80 -28.70 -54.15
N SER A 169 -42.41 -29.49 -53.27
CA SER A 169 -43.83 -29.39 -52.97
C SER A 169 -44.15 -28.11 -52.19
N ASP A 170 -43.26 -27.71 -51.27
CA ASP A 170 -43.36 -26.50 -50.46
C ASP A 170 -43.22 -25.23 -51.29
N LEU A 171 -42.39 -25.26 -52.33
CA LEU A 171 -42.24 -24.15 -53.27
C LEU A 171 -43.55 -23.78 -53.99
N LYS A 172 -44.53 -24.68 -54.05
CA LYS A 172 -45.82 -24.41 -54.71
C LYS A 172 -46.83 -23.72 -53.77
N ASN A 173 -46.54 -23.63 -52.48
CA ASN A 173 -47.41 -23.07 -51.47
C ASN A 173 -46.87 -21.71 -50.98
N GLU A 174 -47.30 -20.62 -51.63
CA GLU A 174 -46.82 -19.27 -51.32
C GLU A 174 -47.05 -18.88 -49.84
N LYS A 175 -48.18 -19.30 -49.25
CA LYS A 175 -48.48 -19.00 -47.85
C LYS A 175 -47.50 -19.68 -46.89
N TYR A 176 -47.16 -20.93 -47.17
CA TYR A 176 -46.19 -21.69 -46.38
C TYR A 176 -44.79 -21.08 -46.48
N LEU A 177 -44.34 -20.72 -47.69
CA LEU A 177 -43.05 -20.06 -47.90
C LEU A 177 -42.92 -18.76 -47.10
N ARG A 178 -43.96 -17.92 -47.10
CA ARG A 178 -43.96 -16.66 -46.35
C ARG A 178 -43.78 -16.88 -44.85
N THR A 179 -44.57 -17.79 -44.27
CA THR A 179 -44.48 -18.11 -42.85
C THR A 179 -43.11 -18.69 -42.50
N LEU A 180 -42.55 -19.56 -43.34
CA LEU A 180 -41.23 -20.14 -43.10
C LEU A 180 -40.11 -19.09 -43.16
N LEU A 181 -40.22 -18.10 -44.05
CA LEU A 181 -39.28 -16.99 -44.15
C LEU A 181 -39.36 -16.06 -42.95
N GLU A 182 -40.57 -15.75 -42.49
CA GLU A 182 -40.79 -14.99 -41.25
C GLU A 182 -40.17 -15.72 -40.05
N ASP A 183 -40.43 -17.01 -39.89
CA ASP A 183 -39.85 -17.85 -38.82
C ASP A 183 -38.31 -17.93 -38.92
N ALA A 184 -37.76 -18.08 -40.12
CA ALA A 184 -36.31 -18.13 -40.35
C ALA A 184 -35.64 -16.78 -40.02
N GLN A 185 -36.30 -15.67 -40.35
CA GLN A 185 -35.85 -14.32 -40.00
C GLN A 185 -35.91 -14.10 -38.49
N ASP A 186 -36.99 -14.49 -37.83
CA ASP A 186 -37.17 -14.34 -36.38
C ASP A 186 -36.16 -15.18 -35.59
N ARG A 187 -35.88 -16.42 -36.03
CA ARG A 187 -34.81 -17.25 -35.45
C ARG A 187 -33.44 -16.60 -35.59
N LYS A 188 -33.15 -16.03 -36.76
CA LYS A 188 -31.87 -15.34 -37.00
C LYS A 188 -31.73 -14.09 -36.13
N ASN A 189 -32.80 -13.31 -35.99
CA ASN A 189 -32.86 -12.16 -35.09
C ASN A 189 -32.69 -12.59 -33.62
N PHE A 190 -33.26 -13.74 -33.21
CA PHE A 190 -33.12 -14.27 -31.87
C PHE A 190 -31.71 -14.80 -31.57
N GLU A 191 -31.08 -15.50 -32.53
CA GLU A 191 -29.66 -15.88 -32.46
C GLU A 191 -28.76 -14.64 -32.32
N GLN A 192 -29.05 -13.57 -33.04
CA GLN A 192 -28.34 -12.30 -32.91
C GLN A 192 -28.56 -11.65 -31.53
N LEU A 193 -29.79 -11.66 -31.01
CA LEU A 193 -30.08 -11.17 -29.67
C LEU A 193 -29.34 -11.99 -28.59
N ILE A 194 -29.26 -13.31 -28.74
CA ILE A 194 -28.46 -14.17 -27.84
C ILE A 194 -26.97 -13.84 -27.96
N ALA A 195 -26.44 -13.73 -29.18
CA ALA A 195 -25.04 -13.37 -29.41
C ALA A 195 -24.70 -11.98 -28.87
N HIS A 196 -25.64 -11.03 -28.96
CA HIS A 196 -25.54 -9.70 -28.36
C HIS A 196 -25.66 -9.75 -26.84
N SER A 197 -26.51 -10.62 -26.29
CA SER A 197 -26.64 -10.84 -24.83
C SER A 197 -25.37 -11.43 -24.21
N ASN A 198 -24.60 -12.21 -24.97
CA ASN A 198 -23.38 -12.85 -24.48
C ASN A 198 -22.19 -11.88 -24.32
N HIS A 199 -22.21 -10.70 -24.95
CA HIS A 199 -21.06 -9.78 -24.96
C HIS A 199 -21.34 -8.41 -24.31
N TYR A 200 -22.57 -8.15 -23.86
CA TYR A 200 -22.96 -6.88 -23.26
C TYR A 200 -23.63 -7.09 -21.90
N ASP A 201 -23.43 -6.13 -21.01
CA ASP A 201 -24.02 -6.07 -19.68
C ASP A 201 -25.42 -5.45 -19.75
N HIS A 202 -26.44 -6.16 -19.28
CA HIS A 202 -27.84 -5.74 -19.40
C HIS A 202 -28.18 -4.49 -18.59
N LEU A 203 -27.43 -4.23 -17.51
CA LEU A 203 -27.69 -3.09 -16.63
C LEU A 203 -27.15 -1.78 -17.23
N THR A 204 -25.89 -1.79 -17.64
CA THR A 204 -25.17 -0.60 -18.10
C THR A 204 -25.21 -0.42 -19.62
N GLY A 205 -25.53 -1.47 -20.37
CA GLY A 205 -25.43 -1.51 -21.84
C GLY A 205 -23.98 -1.55 -22.35
N LEU A 206 -22.99 -1.64 -21.45
CA LEU A 206 -21.56 -1.71 -21.80
C LEU A 206 -21.17 -3.12 -22.22
N VAL A 207 -19.96 -3.27 -22.75
CA VAL A 207 -19.37 -4.58 -23.01
C VAL A 207 -19.18 -5.32 -21.69
N ASN A 208 -19.57 -6.59 -21.62
CA ASN A 208 -19.38 -7.41 -20.43
C ASN A 208 -17.96 -8.01 -20.37
N ARG A 209 -17.65 -8.76 -19.32
CA ARG A 209 -16.33 -9.38 -19.14
C ARG A 209 -15.86 -10.25 -20.32
N GLU A 210 -16.75 -11.05 -20.92
CA GLU A 210 -16.38 -11.93 -22.03
C GLU A 210 -16.08 -11.13 -23.30
N GLY A 211 -16.94 -10.17 -23.64
CA GLY A 211 -16.73 -9.26 -24.77
C GLY A 211 -15.46 -8.42 -24.59
N PHE A 212 -15.18 -7.98 -23.37
CA PHE A 212 -14.00 -7.19 -23.05
C PHE A 212 -12.71 -7.97 -23.33
N LEU A 213 -12.63 -9.24 -22.91
CA LEU A 213 -11.46 -10.08 -23.17
C LEU A 213 -11.20 -10.28 -24.66
N GLN A 214 -12.24 -10.46 -25.46
CA GLN A 214 -12.11 -10.58 -26.92
C GLN A 214 -11.59 -9.27 -27.53
N GLN A 215 -12.14 -8.12 -27.11
CA GLN A 215 -11.71 -6.81 -27.60
C GLN A 215 -10.26 -6.49 -27.19
N LEU A 216 -9.83 -6.90 -25.99
CA LEU A 216 -8.44 -6.74 -25.54
C LEU A 216 -7.48 -7.55 -26.41
N GLN A 217 -7.82 -8.81 -26.72
CA GLN A 217 -7.02 -9.63 -27.64
C GLN A 217 -6.91 -8.98 -29.02
N GLN A 218 -8.03 -8.45 -29.55
CA GLN A 218 -8.04 -7.74 -30.83
C GLN A 218 -7.18 -6.47 -30.79
N ALA A 219 -7.28 -5.67 -29.73
CA ALA A 219 -6.48 -4.46 -29.53
C ALA A 219 -4.98 -4.76 -29.52
N LEU A 220 -4.55 -5.82 -28.83
CA LEU A 220 -3.14 -6.24 -28.78
C LEU A 220 -2.64 -6.75 -30.14
N LEU A 221 -3.47 -7.47 -30.90
CA LEU A 221 -3.13 -7.88 -32.26
C LEU A 221 -2.97 -6.69 -33.20
N GLN A 222 -3.85 -5.69 -33.10
CA GLN A 222 -3.76 -4.46 -33.89
C GLN A 222 -2.54 -3.62 -33.51
N SER A 223 -2.24 -3.51 -32.23
CA SER A 223 -1.05 -2.83 -31.71
C SER A 223 0.23 -3.44 -32.26
N LYS A 224 0.32 -4.77 -32.35
CA LYS A 224 1.45 -5.46 -32.96
C LYS A 224 1.65 -5.07 -34.43
N MET A 225 0.56 -4.92 -35.17
CA MET A 225 0.60 -4.57 -36.60
C MET A 225 1.03 -3.12 -36.83
N HIS A 226 0.70 -2.21 -35.91
CA HIS A 226 0.92 -0.77 -36.06
C HIS A 226 2.04 -0.22 -35.18
N ASN A 227 2.71 -1.07 -34.39
CA ASN A 227 3.72 -0.70 -33.41
C ASN A 227 3.24 0.42 -32.45
N SER A 228 1.99 0.29 -31.97
CA SER A 228 1.35 1.24 -31.07
C SER A 228 1.18 0.67 -29.67
N LEU A 229 0.99 1.52 -28.66
CA LEU A 229 0.71 1.10 -27.29
C LEU A 229 -0.77 0.72 -27.11
N VAL A 230 -1.01 -0.23 -26.21
CA VAL A 230 -2.33 -0.47 -25.60
C VAL A 230 -2.20 -0.19 -24.11
N SER A 231 -3.06 0.67 -23.58
CA SER A 231 -3.18 0.84 -22.12
C SER A 231 -4.49 0.23 -21.63
N LEU A 232 -4.39 -0.42 -20.48
CA LEU A 232 -5.49 -1.07 -19.80
C LEU A 232 -5.67 -0.41 -18.43
N LEU A 233 -6.89 0.03 -18.14
CA LEU A 233 -7.27 0.54 -16.82
C LEU A 233 -8.36 -0.34 -16.23
N PHE A 234 -8.25 -0.65 -14.94
CA PHE A 234 -9.37 -1.10 -14.13
C PHE A 234 -9.76 0.00 -13.16
N VAL A 235 -11.07 0.23 -13.03
CA VAL A 235 -11.68 1.26 -12.19
C VAL A 235 -12.65 0.56 -11.23
N ASP A 236 -12.39 0.65 -9.94
CA ASP A 236 -13.18 0.05 -8.87
C ASP A 236 -13.81 1.15 -8.01
N ILE A 237 -15.12 1.06 -7.76
CA ILE A 237 -15.80 1.98 -6.84
C ILE A 237 -15.47 1.56 -5.41
N HIS A 238 -14.75 2.41 -4.68
CA HIS A 238 -14.35 2.14 -3.30
C HIS A 238 -15.56 2.07 -2.36
N ASN A 239 -15.52 1.13 -1.40
CA ASN A 239 -16.60 0.90 -0.42
C ASN A 239 -17.99 0.61 -1.04
N PHE A 240 -18.05 0.15 -2.28
CA PHE A 240 -19.33 -0.13 -2.95
C PHE A 240 -20.23 -1.09 -2.18
N LYS A 241 -19.67 -2.08 -1.47
CA LYS A 241 -20.46 -3.00 -0.64
C LYS A 241 -21.21 -2.28 0.49
N LEU A 242 -20.58 -1.29 1.12
CA LEU A 242 -21.22 -0.46 2.15
C LEU A 242 -22.35 0.36 1.51
N ILE A 243 -22.07 1.02 0.39
CA ILE A 243 -23.05 1.83 -0.34
C ILE A 243 -24.25 0.97 -0.76
N SER A 244 -24.01 -0.13 -1.47
CA SER A 244 -25.04 -1.04 -1.94
C SER A 244 -25.82 -1.72 -0.81
N SER A 245 -25.24 -1.93 0.37
CA SER A 245 -25.97 -2.45 1.53
C SER A 245 -26.96 -1.45 2.14
N THR A 246 -26.76 -0.14 1.89
CA THR A 246 -27.64 0.93 2.36
C THR A 246 -28.70 1.34 1.33
N LEU A 247 -28.52 0.96 0.07
CA LEU A 247 -29.42 1.26 -1.04
C LEU A 247 -30.31 0.05 -1.37
N THR A 248 -31.52 0.33 -1.89
CA THR A 248 -32.32 -0.72 -2.53
C THR A 248 -31.68 -1.12 -3.87
N MET A 249 -31.94 -2.34 -4.33
CA MET A 249 -31.41 -2.87 -5.60
C MET A 249 -31.61 -1.89 -6.78
N GLU A 250 -32.80 -1.31 -6.92
CA GLU A 250 -33.11 -0.35 -8.00
C GLU A 250 -32.24 0.93 -7.95
N LEU A 251 -31.88 1.41 -6.76
CA LEU A 251 -31.05 2.60 -6.60
C LEU A 251 -29.57 2.29 -6.86
N THR A 252 -29.13 1.08 -6.50
CA THR A 252 -27.80 0.57 -6.83
C THR A 252 -27.63 0.43 -8.34
N ASP A 253 -28.65 -0.08 -9.04
CA ASP A 253 -28.66 -0.19 -10.50
C ASP A 253 -28.59 1.19 -11.17
N GLN A 254 -29.36 2.16 -10.68
CA GLN A 254 -29.29 3.55 -11.14
C GLN A 254 -27.92 4.19 -10.87
N LEU A 255 -27.28 3.86 -9.74
CA LEU A 255 -25.93 4.34 -9.41
C LEU A 255 -24.93 3.82 -10.43
N LEU A 256 -24.93 2.52 -10.70
CA LEU A 256 -24.03 1.90 -11.68
C LEU A 256 -24.25 2.48 -13.09
N ALA A 257 -25.50 2.67 -13.52
CA ALA A 257 -25.81 3.27 -14.81
C ALA A 257 -25.36 4.74 -14.94
N LYS A 258 -25.47 5.53 -13.87
CA LYS A 258 -24.97 6.92 -13.87
C LYS A 258 -23.45 6.98 -13.84
N THR A 259 -22.83 6.09 -13.05
CA THR A 259 -21.37 5.96 -12.99
C THR A 259 -20.81 5.55 -14.35
N SER A 260 -21.41 4.56 -15.02
CA SER A 260 -20.98 4.13 -16.36
C SER A 260 -21.07 5.26 -17.39
N GLN A 261 -22.15 6.03 -17.37
CA GLN A 261 -22.30 7.19 -18.27
C GLN A 261 -21.24 8.26 -17.97
N ARG A 262 -21.02 8.58 -16.71
CA ARG A 262 -20.04 9.58 -16.30
C ARG A 262 -18.60 9.17 -16.65
N ILE A 263 -18.27 7.88 -16.55
CA ILE A 263 -16.98 7.34 -17.05
C ILE A 263 -16.94 7.47 -18.58
N ARG A 264 -18.01 7.10 -19.29
CA ARG A 264 -18.07 7.18 -20.76
C ARG A 264 -17.86 8.60 -21.28
N ASP A 265 -18.38 9.62 -20.59
CA ASP A 265 -18.22 11.03 -20.95
C ASP A 265 -16.77 11.52 -20.84
N CYS A 266 -15.92 10.81 -20.09
CA CYS A 266 -14.48 11.09 -19.97
C CYS A 266 -13.64 10.45 -21.07
N LEU A 267 -14.24 9.61 -21.93
CA LEU A 267 -13.55 8.76 -22.90
C LEU A 267 -13.83 9.18 -24.34
N THR A 268 -12.88 8.91 -25.23
CA THR A 268 -13.03 9.15 -26.67
C THR A 268 -13.75 7.99 -27.36
N ASN A 269 -14.24 8.21 -28.58
CA ASN A 269 -14.92 7.17 -29.36
C ASN A 269 -14.02 5.97 -29.73
N SER A 270 -12.70 6.14 -29.68
CA SER A 270 -11.73 5.05 -29.87
C SER A 270 -11.52 4.21 -28.60
N ASP A 271 -11.88 4.73 -27.43
CA ASP A 271 -11.70 4.01 -26.17
C ASP A 271 -12.87 3.05 -25.92
N LEU A 272 -12.54 1.84 -25.50
CA LEU A 272 -13.51 0.83 -25.09
C LEU A 272 -13.78 0.97 -23.60
N LEU A 273 -15.06 1.00 -23.21
CA LEU A 273 -15.51 0.91 -21.83
C LEU A 273 -16.32 -0.37 -21.64
N ALA A 274 -15.98 -1.13 -20.61
CA ALA A 274 -16.64 -2.37 -20.23
C ALA A 274 -17.05 -2.35 -18.75
N HIS A 275 -18.12 -3.06 -18.43
CA HIS A 275 -18.52 -3.39 -17.07
C HIS A 275 -18.14 -4.86 -16.83
N THR A 276 -17.13 -5.09 -15.99
CA THR A 276 -16.60 -6.44 -15.73
C THR A 276 -17.35 -7.16 -14.62
N GLY A 277 -18.16 -6.44 -13.85
CA GLY A 277 -19.12 -6.95 -12.88
C GLY A 277 -19.01 -6.25 -11.52
N GLY A 278 -20.12 -6.24 -10.77
CA GLY A 278 -20.16 -5.66 -9.42
C GLY A 278 -19.91 -4.16 -9.44
N ASN A 279 -18.73 -3.76 -8.95
CA ASN A 279 -18.28 -2.38 -8.84
C ASN A 279 -17.07 -2.05 -9.75
N GLU A 280 -16.72 -2.97 -10.65
CA GLU A 280 -15.54 -2.88 -11.50
C GLU A 280 -15.88 -2.53 -12.95
N PHE A 281 -15.18 -1.54 -13.48
CA PHE A 281 -15.17 -1.15 -14.89
C PHE A 281 -13.77 -1.35 -15.47
N ALA A 282 -13.72 -1.61 -16.78
CA ALA A 282 -12.46 -1.78 -17.50
C ALA A 282 -12.43 -0.88 -18.74
N ILE A 283 -11.28 -0.27 -18.99
CA ILE A 283 -11.08 0.66 -20.10
C ILE A 283 -9.88 0.21 -20.93
N ILE A 284 -10.05 0.16 -22.25
CA ILE A 284 -8.95 -0.06 -23.20
C ILE A 284 -8.77 1.21 -24.01
N THR A 285 -7.56 1.76 -24.01
CA THR A 285 -7.20 2.91 -24.85
C THR A 285 -6.25 2.45 -25.94
N GLN A 286 -6.61 2.71 -27.19
CA GLN A 286 -5.81 2.38 -28.37
C GLN A 286 -5.16 3.64 -28.95
N ASN A 287 -3.96 3.53 -29.54
CA ASN A 287 -3.27 4.60 -30.29
C ASN A 287 -2.66 5.75 -29.47
N SER A 288 -2.15 5.50 -28.27
CA SER A 288 -1.28 6.48 -27.63
C SER A 288 0.17 6.25 -28.09
N GLU A 289 0.75 7.18 -28.86
CA GLU A 289 2.20 7.23 -29.04
C GLU A 289 2.92 7.56 -27.72
N ASP A 290 2.18 8.04 -26.72
CA ASP A 290 2.67 8.55 -25.45
C ASP A 290 1.75 8.16 -24.26
N ILE A 291 2.37 7.66 -23.19
CA ILE A 291 1.73 7.30 -21.90
C ILE A 291 0.94 8.47 -21.30
N ASN A 292 1.27 9.72 -21.63
CA ASN A 292 0.60 10.91 -21.10
C ASN A 292 -0.92 10.93 -21.35
N ASN A 293 -1.43 10.26 -22.38
CA ASN A 293 -2.87 10.21 -22.66
C ASN A 293 -3.65 9.39 -21.62
N VAL A 294 -3.09 8.23 -21.19
CA VAL A 294 -3.75 7.41 -20.16
C VAL A 294 -3.75 8.11 -18.80
N THR A 295 -2.70 8.86 -18.49
CA THR A 295 -2.62 9.70 -17.29
C THR A 295 -3.73 10.74 -17.26
N LEU A 296 -3.95 11.44 -18.39
CA LEU A 296 -4.98 12.45 -18.48
C LEU A 296 -6.40 11.87 -18.29
N ILE A 297 -6.66 10.68 -18.84
CA ILE A 297 -7.93 9.98 -18.62
C ILE A 297 -8.12 9.65 -17.14
N ALA A 298 -7.10 9.09 -16.49
CA ALA A 298 -7.16 8.73 -15.08
C ALA A 298 -7.39 9.97 -14.18
N GLU A 299 -6.65 11.06 -14.42
CA GLU A 299 -6.81 12.32 -13.68
C GLU A 299 -8.20 12.94 -13.90
N ASN A 300 -8.71 12.91 -15.13
CA ASN A 300 -10.04 13.41 -15.45
C ASN A 300 -11.13 12.59 -14.76
N LEU A 301 -10.99 11.27 -14.69
CA LEU A 301 -11.90 10.42 -13.94
C LEU A 301 -11.91 10.79 -12.46
N LEU A 302 -10.75 10.95 -11.83
CA LEU A 302 -10.68 11.41 -10.43
C LEU A 302 -11.36 12.76 -10.23
N GLN A 303 -11.12 13.71 -11.14
CA GLN A 303 -11.69 15.04 -11.07
C GLN A 303 -13.21 15.03 -11.21
N VAL A 304 -13.77 14.30 -12.19
CA VAL A 304 -15.22 14.26 -12.43
C VAL A 304 -15.97 13.57 -11.29
N PHE A 305 -15.34 12.60 -10.63
CA PHE A 305 -15.91 11.89 -9.47
C PHE A 305 -15.69 12.60 -8.13
N SER A 306 -14.94 13.70 -8.09
CA SER A 306 -14.92 14.60 -6.92
C SER A 306 -16.28 15.23 -6.62
N SER A 307 -17.17 15.29 -7.62
CA SER A 307 -18.55 15.77 -7.48
C SER A 307 -19.52 14.60 -7.28
N PRO A 308 -20.55 14.74 -6.41
CA PRO A 308 -21.45 13.63 -6.10
C PRO A 308 -22.27 13.17 -7.31
N VAL A 309 -22.68 11.89 -7.28
CA VAL A 309 -23.69 11.33 -8.17
C VAL A 309 -25.05 11.55 -7.51
N LEU A 310 -25.94 12.28 -8.19
CA LEU A 310 -27.28 12.57 -7.68
C LEU A 310 -28.24 11.42 -8.01
N ILE A 311 -28.82 10.76 -7.02
CA ILE A 311 -29.84 9.71 -7.18
C ILE A 311 -31.05 10.05 -6.31
N ASN A 312 -32.24 10.15 -6.90
CA ASN A 312 -33.47 10.49 -6.17
C ASN A 312 -33.33 11.69 -5.20
N ARG A 313 -32.56 12.72 -5.61
CA ARG A 313 -32.25 13.93 -4.82
C ARG A 313 -31.30 13.71 -3.63
N GLN A 314 -30.67 12.54 -3.53
CA GLN A 314 -29.57 12.27 -2.60
C GLN A 314 -28.24 12.40 -3.33
N GLU A 315 -27.27 13.01 -2.66
CA GLU A 315 -25.90 13.16 -3.15
C GLU A 315 -25.05 12.00 -2.63
N ILE A 316 -24.49 11.20 -3.55
CA ILE A 316 -23.62 10.08 -3.22
C ILE A 316 -22.22 10.40 -3.72
N TYR A 317 -21.26 10.49 -2.80
CA TYR A 317 -19.85 10.66 -3.12
C TYR A 317 -19.23 9.29 -3.40
N LEU A 318 -18.49 9.18 -4.50
CA LEU A 318 -17.86 7.94 -4.93
C LEU A 318 -16.36 8.18 -5.05
N ASP A 319 -15.58 7.40 -4.30
CA ASP A 319 -14.14 7.31 -4.49
C ASP A 319 -13.79 6.22 -5.52
N LEU A 320 -12.83 6.50 -6.39
CA LEU A 320 -12.38 5.56 -7.42
C LEU A 320 -10.98 5.03 -7.12
N LYS A 321 -10.80 3.71 -7.27
CA LYS A 321 -9.50 3.04 -7.29
C LYS A 321 -9.18 2.66 -8.72
N ILE A 322 -8.04 3.12 -9.23
CA ILE A 322 -7.67 2.92 -10.63
C ILE A 322 -6.31 2.22 -10.69
N GLY A 323 -6.27 1.05 -11.31
CA GLY A 323 -5.04 0.36 -11.69
C GLY A 323 -4.78 0.51 -13.17
N ILE A 324 -3.54 0.79 -13.56
CA ILE A 324 -3.16 1.03 -14.97
C ILE A 324 -1.98 0.14 -15.34
N SER A 325 -2.03 -0.54 -16.49
CA SER A 325 -0.87 -1.15 -17.13
C SER A 325 -0.81 -0.76 -18.60
N VAL A 326 0.39 -0.82 -19.18
CA VAL A 326 0.67 -0.39 -20.55
C VAL A 326 1.50 -1.47 -21.21
N GLY A 327 1.09 -1.85 -22.42
CA GLY A 327 1.69 -2.94 -23.14
C GLY A 327 1.99 -2.68 -24.61
N TYR A 328 2.92 -3.47 -25.14
CA TYR A 328 3.26 -3.50 -26.56
C TYR A 328 2.76 -4.78 -27.22
N GLY A 329 2.06 -4.65 -28.34
CA GLY A 329 1.59 -5.78 -29.12
C GLY A 329 2.76 -6.63 -29.64
N GLY A 330 2.81 -7.89 -29.22
CA GLY A 330 3.77 -8.89 -29.70
C GLY A 330 4.72 -9.47 -28.65
N GLU A 331 5.01 -8.74 -27.57
CA GLU A 331 5.81 -9.23 -26.43
C GLU A 331 4.94 -9.69 -25.25
N GLU A 332 3.73 -9.12 -25.12
CA GLU A 332 2.85 -9.35 -23.97
C GLU A 332 1.59 -10.14 -24.32
N ASN A 333 1.19 -11.02 -23.40
CA ASN A 333 -0.06 -11.77 -23.47
C ASN A 333 -1.16 -10.94 -22.78
N ALA A 334 -2.39 -10.93 -23.32
CA ALA A 334 -3.56 -10.33 -22.68
C ALA A 334 -3.69 -10.75 -21.21
N VAL A 335 -3.35 -12.01 -20.89
CA VAL A 335 -3.31 -12.53 -19.52
C VAL A 335 -2.32 -11.77 -18.63
N MET A 336 -1.13 -11.45 -19.12
CA MET A 336 -0.15 -10.68 -18.34
C MET A 336 -0.65 -9.26 -18.11
N LEU A 337 -1.11 -8.56 -19.15
CA LEU A 337 -1.57 -7.18 -19.01
C LEU A 337 -2.71 -7.08 -18.00
N LEU A 338 -3.67 -8.02 -18.03
CA LEU A 338 -4.76 -8.14 -17.04
C LEU A 338 -4.24 -8.39 -15.61
N GLN A 339 -3.21 -9.23 -15.46
CA GLN A 339 -2.59 -9.49 -14.16
C GLN A 339 -1.92 -8.23 -13.63
N GLU A 340 -1.13 -7.56 -14.46
CA GLU A 340 -0.43 -6.32 -14.12
C GLU A 340 -1.38 -5.19 -13.72
N THR A 341 -2.47 -4.98 -14.48
CA THR A 341 -3.50 -3.98 -14.12
C THR A 341 -4.15 -4.30 -12.78
N ASN A 342 -4.47 -5.59 -12.54
CA ASN A 342 -5.07 -6.02 -11.26
C ASN A 342 -4.13 -5.79 -10.08
N MET A 343 -2.82 -6.01 -10.26
CA MET A 343 -1.84 -5.76 -9.21
C MET A 343 -1.74 -4.27 -8.87
N ALA A 344 -1.76 -3.42 -9.90
CA ALA A 344 -1.83 -1.97 -9.72
C ALA A 344 -3.14 -1.55 -9.01
N LEU A 345 -4.29 -2.10 -9.42
CA LEU A 345 -5.58 -1.83 -8.79
C LEU A 345 -5.59 -2.22 -7.32
N HIS A 346 -5.09 -3.41 -6.99
CA HIS A 346 -5.00 -3.88 -5.61
C HIS A 346 -4.11 -2.97 -4.75
N LYS A 347 -3.03 -2.42 -5.31
CA LYS A 347 -2.22 -1.41 -4.62
C LYS A 347 -3.00 -0.10 -4.42
N ALA A 348 -3.76 0.36 -5.42
CA ALA A 348 -4.61 1.54 -5.29
C ALA A 348 -5.68 1.36 -4.20
N GLN A 349 -6.22 0.15 -4.04
CA GLN A 349 -7.20 -0.19 -3.01
C GLN A 349 -6.65 -0.08 -1.58
N GLN A 350 -5.33 -0.10 -1.37
CA GLN A 350 -4.71 0.05 -0.06
C GLN A 350 -4.57 1.50 0.39
N ALA A 351 -4.61 2.46 -0.54
CA ALA A 351 -4.60 3.89 -0.19
C ALA A 351 -5.95 4.33 0.38
N PRO A 352 -6.02 5.39 1.21
CA PRO A 352 -7.29 6.03 1.54
C PRO A 352 -7.86 6.82 0.35
N GLY A 353 -9.19 6.93 0.25
CA GLY A 353 -9.88 7.78 -0.74
C GLY A 353 -9.68 7.35 -2.20
N SER A 354 -9.80 8.29 -3.14
CA SER A 354 -9.54 8.00 -4.56
C SER A 354 -8.04 7.91 -4.87
N GLN A 355 -7.61 6.92 -5.66
CA GLN A 355 -6.19 6.66 -5.96
C GLN A 355 -5.99 6.07 -7.36
N VAL A 356 -4.90 6.47 -8.03
CA VAL A 356 -4.41 5.88 -9.28
C VAL A 356 -3.04 5.24 -9.04
N GLU A 357 -2.86 4.01 -9.48
CA GLU A 357 -1.58 3.31 -9.45
C GLU A 357 -1.23 2.75 -10.83
N TYR A 358 0.01 2.97 -11.26
CA TYR A 358 0.58 2.34 -12.44
C TYR A 358 1.27 1.05 -12.03
N TYR A 359 1.12 0.02 -12.85
CA TYR A 359 1.91 -1.18 -12.70
C TYR A 359 3.40 -0.86 -12.87
N THR A 360 4.19 -1.34 -11.92
CA THR A 360 5.65 -1.38 -12.03
C THR A 360 6.16 -2.75 -11.57
N PRO A 361 7.33 -3.21 -12.05
CA PRO A 361 7.92 -4.48 -11.60
C PRO A 361 8.09 -4.58 -10.07
N GLU A 362 8.24 -3.45 -9.38
CA GLU A 362 8.32 -3.38 -7.92
C GLU A 362 6.98 -3.77 -7.25
N ILE A 363 5.84 -3.43 -7.86
CA ILE A 363 4.52 -3.86 -7.39
C ILE A 363 4.41 -5.39 -7.50
N ALA A 364 4.92 -5.96 -8.60
CA ALA A 364 4.98 -7.41 -8.78
C ALA A 364 5.80 -8.10 -7.68
N ALA A 365 7.00 -7.59 -7.41
CA ALA A 365 7.87 -8.11 -6.35
C ALA A 365 7.20 -7.99 -4.96
N ALA A 366 6.59 -6.85 -4.65
CA ALA A 366 5.94 -6.60 -3.37
C ALA A 366 4.76 -7.55 -3.13
N ALA A 367 3.91 -7.77 -4.13
CA ALA A 367 2.78 -8.70 -4.01
C ALA A 367 3.24 -10.15 -3.81
N GLN A 368 4.32 -10.56 -4.47
CA GLN A 368 4.90 -11.90 -4.26
C GLN A 368 5.44 -12.06 -2.84
N VAL A 369 6.12 -11.05 -2.31
CA VAL A 369 6.57 -11.03 -0.91
C VAL A 369 5.35 -11.12 0.03
N GLN A 370 4.30 -10.33 -0.21
CA GLN A 370 3.08 -10.33 0.61
C GLN A 370 2.41 -11.72 0.64
N LEU A 371 2.31 -12.39 -0.51
CA LEU A 371 1.79 -13.77 -0.59
C LEU A 371 2.66 -14.76 0.20
N GLN A 372 3.99 -14.64 0.11
CA GLN A 372 4.90 -15.45 0.91
C GLN A 372 4.68 -15.20 2.41
N LEU A 373 4.59 -13.94 2.84
CA LEU A 373 4.33 -13.58 4.23
C LEU A 373 3.00 -14.17 4.72
N LEU A 374 1.92 -14.03 3.96
CA LEU A 374 0.60 -14.57 4.31
C LEU A 374 0.63 -16.09 4.51
N SER A 375 1.32 -16.81 3.62
CA SER A 375 1.46 -18.26 3.72
C SER A 375 2.25 -18.70 4.96
N SER A 376 3.30 -17.94 5.33
CA SER A 376 4.16 -18.24 6.47
C SER A 376 3.54 -17.83 7.80
N LEU A 377 2.81 -16.70 7.86
CA LEU A 377 2.22 -16.16 9.10
C LEU A 377 1.28 -17.13 9.81
N ARG A 378 0.57 -17.97 9.05
CA ARG A 378 -0.31 -19.01 9.64
C ARG A 378 0.44 -20.01 10.53
N LYS A 379 1.71 -20.26 10.22
CA LYS A 379 2.58 -21.21 10.94
C LYS A 379 3.61 -20.53 11.83
N ALA A 380 3.85 -19.23 11.65
CA ALA A 380 4.92 -18.49 12.33
C ALA A 380 4.88 -18.63 13.85
N GLN A 381 3.69 -18.56 14.46
CA GLN A 381 3.55 -18.75 15.91
C GLN A 381 3.86 -20.19 16.35
N GLU A 382 3.41 -21.20 15.59
CA GLU A 382 3.65 -22.62 15.89
C GLU A 382 5.13 -22.99 15.74
N ASN A 383 5.80 -22.37 14.77
CA ASN A 383 7.23 -22.53 14.52
C ASN A 383 8.13 -21.71 15.45
N LYS A 384 7.57 -20.93 16.39
CA LYS A 384 8.31 -20.02 17.28
C LYS A 384 9.19 -19.00 16.53
N GLU A 385 8.69 -18.52 15.39
CA GLU A 385 9.37 -17.51 14.59
C GLU A 385 9.11 -16.09 15.11
N MET A 386 8.10 -15.93 15.97
CA MET A 386 7.75 -14.66 16.59
C MET A 386 8.38 -14.55 17.99
N PHE A 387 8.91 -13.38 18.30
CA PHE A 387 9.54 -13.09 19.57
C PHE A 387 9.30 -11.61 19.95
N LEU A 388 9.49 -11.28 21.23
CA LEU A 388 9.39 -9.92 21.73
C LEU A 388 10.78 -9.33 21.94
N VAL A 389 10.94 -8.07 21.56
CA VAL A 389 12.02 -7.20 22.01
C VAL A 389 11.43 -6.08 22.84
N TYR A 390 12.24 -5.47 23.68
CA TYR A 390 11.79 -4.55 24.71
C TYR A 390 12.54 -3.23 24.62
N GLN A 391 11.81 -2.12 24.54
CA GLN A 391 12.41 -0.79 24.54
C GLN A 391 12.22 -0.13 25.91
N PRO A 392 13.31 0.32 26.57
CA PRO A 392 13.20 0.95 27.88
C PRO A 392 12.48 2.29 27.82
N GLN A 393 11.61 2.52 28.81
CA GLN A 393 11.02 3.82 29.13
C GLN A 393 11.68 4.35 30.40
N VAL A 394 12.19 5.58 30.35
CA VAL A 394 12.96 6.16 31.48
C VAL A 394 12.40 7.50 31.92
N ASP A 395 12.46 7.74 33.22
CA ASP A 395 12.21 9.03 33.83
C ASP A 395 13.28 10.02 33.37
N ILE A 396 12.86 11.16 32.84
CA ILE A 396 13.76 12.12 32.21
C ILE A 396 14.74 12.76 33.20
N ASN A 397 14.35 12.86 34.47
CA ASN A 397 15.10 13.61 35.49
C ASN A 397 16.08 12.74 36.26
N THR A 398 15.66 11.52 36.57
CA THR A 398 16.40 10.57 37.40
C THR A 398 17.10 9.50 36.57
N GLY A 399 16.70 9.31 35.31
CA GLY A 399 17.17 8.20 34.49
C GLY A 399 16.68 6.84 34.94
N ARG A 400 15.78 6.77 35.93
CA ARG A 400 15.21 5.52 36.43
C ARG A 400 14.41 4.87 35.31
N VAL A 401 14.52 3.55 35.20
CA VAL A 401 13.70 2.79 34.23
C VAL A 401 12.33 2.64 34.83
N LEU A 402 11.33 3.24 34.20
CA LEU A 402 9.92 3.22 34.62
C LEU A 402 9.17 2.02 34.03
N GLY A 403 9.65 1.48 32.93
CA GLY A 403 9.01 0.35 32.28
C GLY A 403 9.70 -0.04 30.98
N ALA A 404 9.01 -0.89 30.21
CA ALA A 404 9.44 -1.23 28.87
C ALA A 404 8.24 -1.44 27.95
N GLU A 405 8.36 -0.98 26.71
CA GLU A 405 7.42 -1.31 25.64
C GLU A 405 7.79 -2.66 25.02
N SER A 406 6.79 -3.54 24.88
CA SER A 406 6.94 -4.86 24.26
C SER A 406 6.64 -4.79 22.77
N LEU A 407 7.68 -4.96 21.96
CA LEU A 407 7.62 -4.81 20.51
C LEU A 407 7.72 -6.18 19.83
N LEU A 408 6.66 -6.55 19.09
CA LEU A 408 6.61 -7.80 18.35
C LEU A 408 7.64 -7.83 17.22
N ARG A 409 8.33 -8.95 17.05
CA ARG A 409 9.26 -9.21 15.95
C ARG A 409 8.99 -10.55 15.32
N TRP A 410 9.27 -10.67 14.03
CA TRP A 410 9.13 -11.91 13.29
C TRP A 410 10.41 -12.24 12.54
N GLN A 411 11.03 -13.36 12.94
CA GLN A 411 12.17 -13.96 12.25
C GLN A 411 11.67 -14.93 11.19
N HIS A 412 11.45 -14.43 9.97
CA HIS A 412 11.05 -15.28 8.86
C HIS A 412 12.25 -16.14 8.37
N PRO A 413 12.09 -17.46 8.15
CA PRO A 413 13.20 -18.36 7.80
C PRO A 413 14.00 -17.95 6.55
N ARG A 414 13.32 -17.42 5.52
CA ARG A 414 13.94 -16.96 4.26
C ARG A 414 14.21 -15.46 4.16
N LEU A 415 13.31 -14.61 4.67
CA LEU A 415 13.38 -13.15 4.51
C LEU A 415 14.15 -12.46 5.66
N GLY A 416 14.53 -13.20 6.71
CA GLY A 416 15.17 -12.63 7.88
C GLY A 416 14.17 -11.91 8.78
N LEU A 417 14.60 -10.81 9.40
CA LEU A 417 13.77 -10.04 10.31
C LEU A 417 12.77 -9.18 9.53
N VAL A 418 11.48 -9.49 9.66
CA VAL A 418 10.39 -8.77 8.99
C VAL A 418 9.82 -7.70 9.94
N PRO A 419 9.70 -6.43 9.52
CA PRO A 419 9.20 -5.36 10.37
C PRO A 419 7.69 -5.47 10.63
N PRO A 420 7.19 -5.07 11.83
CA PRO A 420 5.76 -5.11 12.18
C PRO A 420 4.84 -4.44 11.17
N THR A 421 5.26 -3.32 10.60
CA THR A 421 4.52 -2.58 9.57
C THR A 421 4.17 -3.40 8.33
N GLN A 422 4.93 -4.47 8.04
CA GLN A 422 4.65 -5.35 6.90
C GLN A 422 3.74 -6.53 7.24
N PHE A 423 3.79 -7.06 8.47
CA PHE A 423 3.10 -8.31 8.80
C PHE A 423 1.92 -8.16 9.77
N VAL A 424 1.89 -7.11 10.61
CA VAL A 424 0.76 -6.84 11.50
C VAL A 424 -0.52 -6.55 10.71
N PRO A 425 -0.53 -5.73 9.64
CA PRO A 425 -1.74 -5.54 8.82
C PRO A 425 -2.24 -6.85 8.18
N ILE A 426 -1.33 -7.78 7.86
CA ILE A 426 -1.69 -9.09 7.31
C ILE A 426 -2.32 -9.97 8.40
N LEU A 427 -1.76 -10.01 9.62
CA LEU A 427 -2.38 -10.65 10.79
C LEU A 427 -3.76 -10.08 11.08
N GLU A 428 -3.86 -8.75 10.94
CA GLU A 428 -5.01 -7.91 10.69
C GLU A 428 -6.06 -8.66 9.89
N GLN A 429 -5.85 -8.59 8.58
CA GLN A 429 -6.70 -9.09 7.51
C GLN A 429 -7.14 -10.54 7.69
N ILE A 430 -6.22 -11.45 8.06
CA ILE A 430 -6.52 -12.89 8.19
C ILE A 430 -7.13 -13.27 9.55
N GLY A 431 -7.32 -12.32 10.47
CA GLY A 431 -7.91 -12.56 11.79
C GLY A 431 -7.01 -13.30 12.78
N MET A 432 -5.72 -13.46 12.47
CA MET A 432 -4.76 -14.12 13.37
C MET A 432 -4.24 -13.19 14.47
N ILE A 433 -4.48 -11.88 14.36
CA ILE A 433 -4.05 -10.90 15.35
C ILE A 433 -4.55 -11.19 16.76
N HIS A 434 -5.74 -11.80 16.91
CA HIS A 434 -6.30 -12.16 18.22
C HIS A 434 -5.46 -13.23 18.92
N LYS A 435 -5.08 -14.28 18.18
CA LYS A 435 -4.27 -15.40 18.69
C LYS A 435 -2.84 -14.96 18.99
N VAL A 436 -2.26 -14.14 18.12
CA VAL A 436 -0.90 -13.59 18.32
C VAL A 436 -0.91 -12.60 19.48
N GLY A 437 -1.89 -11.69 19.53
CA GLY A 437 -2.05 -10.70 20.58
C GLY A 437 -2.20 -11.30 21.97
N ALA A 438 -3.02 -12.36 22.12
CA ALA A 438 -3.14 -13.08 23.39
C ALA A 438 -1.80 -13.70 23.84
N TRP A 439 -0.98 -14.16 22.89
CA TRP A 439 0.37 -14.63 23.20
C TRP A 439 1.31 -13.48 23.59
N VAL A 440 1.26 -12.34 22.88
CA VAL A 440 2.07 -11.15 23.19
C VAL A 440 1.79 -10.66 24.60
N ILE A 441 0.52 -10.46 24.97
CA ILE A 441 0.13 -9.98 26.31
C ILE A 441 0.69 -10.92 27.39
N ARG A 442 0.49 -12.23 27.23
CA ARG A 442 0.97 -13.22 28.19
C ARG A 442 2.50 -13.24 28.30
N GLU A 443 3.21 -13.21 27.16
CA GLU A 443 4.66 -13.24 27.14
C GLU A 443 5.27 -11.97 27.76
N ALA A 444 4.68 -10.80 27.50
CA ALA A 444 5.06 -9.54 28.13
C ALA A 444 4.88 -9.59 29.66
N CYS A 445 3.73 -10.08 30.13
CA CYS A 445 3.46 -10.28 31.56
C CYS A 445 4.46 -11.24 32.21
N HIS A 446 4.76 -12.36 31.53
CA HIS A 446 5.73 -13.36 31.96
C HIS A 446 7.14 -12.76 32.07
N GLN A 447 7.60 -12.04 31.04
CA GLN A 447 8.93 -11.45 31.03
C GLN A 447 9.11 -10.40 32.14
N ARG A 448 8.10 -9.56 32.35
CA ARG A 448 8.08 -8.57 33.43
C ARG A 448 8.20 -9.23 34.80
N ARG A 449 7.43 -10.29 35.03
CA ARG A 449 7.51 -11.09 36.27
C ARG A 449 8.93 -11.64 36.48
N LEU A 450 9.55 -12.20 35.45
CA LEU A 450 10.93 -12.72 35.54
C LEU A 450 11.93 -11.64 35.96
N TRP A 451 11.85 -10.44 35.38
CA TRP A 451 12.74 -9.34 35.76
C TRP A 451 12.51 -8.85 37.19
N ALA A 452 11.26 -8.84 37.65
CA ALA A 452 10.92 -8.50 39.03
C ALA A 452 11.44 -9.56 40.02
N GLU A 453 11.29 -10.86 39.72
CA GLU A 453 11.82 -11.95 40.56
C GLU A 453 13.35 -11.92 40.68
N MET A 454 14.05 -11.38 39.68
CA MET A 454 15.50 -11.17 39.71
C MET A 454 15.92 -9.92 40.51
N GLY A 455 14.99 -9.11 41.00
CA GLY A 455 15.26 -7.89 41.76
C GLY A 455 15.92 -6.77 40.93
N LEU A 456 15.80 -6.84 39.60
CA LEU A 456 16.44 -5.88 38.67
C LEU A 456 15.46 -4.85 38.12
N LEU A 457 14.16 -5.11 38.26
CA LEU A 457 13.09 -4.22 37.86
C LEU A 457 12.32 -3.79 39.10
N GLU A 458 12.03 -2.50 39.17
CA GLU A 458 11.29 -1.91 40.28
C GLU A 458 9.87 -2.47 40.36
N PRO A 459 9.30 -2.60 41.57
CA PRO A 459 7.95 -3.15 41.73
C PRO A 459 6.86 -2.37 40.97
N GLU A 460 7.07 -1.07 40.78
CA GLU A 460 6.13 -0.16 40.10
C GLU A 460 6.31 -0.14 38.58
N ALA A 461 7.37 -0.78 38.06
CA ALA A 461 7.69 -0.67 36.66
C ALA A 461 6.69 -1.43 35.78
N THR A 462 6.27 -0.78 34.69
CA THR A 462 5.24 -1.26 33.78
C THR A 462 5.83 -2.06 32.63
N ILE A 463 5.00 -2.92 32.04
CA ILE A 463 5.24 -3.48 30.71
C ILE A 463 4.11 -3.02 29.78
N ALA A 464 4.46 -2.29 28.73
CA ALA A 464 3.51 -1.76 27.77
C ALA A 464 3.32 -2.72 26.58
N VAL A 465 2.09 -2.85 26.09
CA VAL A 465 1.71 -3.69 24.94
C VAL A 465 0.73 -2.93 24.04
N ASN A 466 1.08 -2.80 22.77
CA ASN A 466 0.21 -2.25 21.73
C ASN A 466 -1.02 -3.13 21.45
N LEU A 467 -2.19 -2.50 21.34
CA LEU A 467 -3.43 -3.12 20.94
C LEU A 467 -3.88 -2.66 19.55
N SER A 468 -4.12 -3.63 18.66
CA SER A 468 -4.77 -3.36 17.37
C SER A 468 -6.27 -3.10 17.53
N MET A 469 -6.84 -2.47 16.51
CA MET A 469 -8.29 -2.21 16.44
C MET A 469 -9.15 -3.45 16.45
N ARG A 470 -8.72 -4.49 15.71
CA ARG A 470 -9.44 -5.76 15.68
C ARG A 470 -9.42 -6.43 17.06
N GLN A 471 -8.30 -6.36 17.79
CA GLN A 471 -8.23 -6.87 19.16
C GLN A 471 -9.11 -6.07 20.12
N PHE A 472 -9.08 -4.74 20.04
CA PHE A 472 -9.93 -3.89 20.89
C PHE A 472 -11.40 -4.19 20.68
N SER A 473 -11.82 -4.46 19.44
CA SER A 473 -13.19 -4.84 19.10
C SER A 473 -13.58 -6.23 19.59
N ASP A 474 -12.63 -7.09 19.96
CA ASP A 474 -12.87 -8.48 20.38
C ASP A 474 -13.56 -8.55 21.75
N PRO A 475 -14.74 -9.19 21.86
CA PRO A 475 -15.38 -9.45 23.14
C PRO A 475 -14.53 -10.27 24.13
N GLN A 476 -13.56 -11.04 23.65
CA GLN A 476 -12.68 -11.88 24.46
C GLN A 476 -11.46 -11.15 25.03
N LEU A 477 -11.22 -9.88 24.67
CA LEU A 477 -10.01 -9.15 25.09
C LEU A 477 -9.85 -9.08 26.62
N ILE A 478 -10.91 -8.67 27.33
CA ILE A 478 -10.90 -8.54 28.80
C ILE A 478 -10.60 -9.89 29.47
N PRO A 479 -11.33 -11.00 29.16
CA PRO A 479 -11.00 -12.32 29.69
C PRO A 479 -9.55 -12.77 29.42
N ILE A 480 -9.00 -12.44 28.25
CA ILE A 480 -7.61 -12.77 27.89
C ILE A 480 -6.62 -12.04 28.80
N ILE A 481 -6.86 -10.74 29.07
CA ILE A 481 -6.02 -9.93 29.94
C ILE A 481 -6.10 -10.42 31.38
N GLU A 482 -7.31 -10.67 31.90
CA GLU A 482 -7.51 -11.23 33.25
C GLU A 482 -6.75 -12.55 33.43
N ALA A 483 -6.88 -13.45 32.46
CA ALA A 483 -6.19 -14.74 32.50
C ALA A 483 -4.66 -14.59 32.43
N ALA A 484 -4.13 -13.62 31.68
CA ALA A 484 -2.70 -13.36 31.63
C ALA A 484 -2.17 -12.81 32.96
N ILE A 485 -2.89 -11.86 33.56
CA ILE A 485 -2.55 -11.26 34.86
C ILE A 485 -2.57 -12.32 35.96
N GLU A 486 -3.63 -13.13 36.04
CA GLU A 486 -3.78 -14.18 37.04
C GLU A 486 -2.71 -15.25 36.92
N LYS A 487 -2.45 -15.72 35.69
CA LYS A 487 -1.49 -16.78 35.42
C LYS A 487 -0.06 -16.36 35.74
N GLU A 488 0.33 -15.16 35.31
CA GLU A 488 1.67 -14.62 35.52
C GLU A 488 1.83 -13.92 36.88
N LYS A 489 0.76 -13.85 37.68
CA LYS A 489 0.74 -13.28 39.04
C LYS A 489 1.33 -11.87 39.11
N ILE A 490 1.01 -11.06 38.11
CA ILE A 490 1.39 -9.65 38.08
C ILE A 490 0.27 -8.81 38.72
N GLN A 491 0.60 -7.64 39.25
CA GLN A 491 -0.42 -6.68 39.63
C GLN A 491 -0.99 -6.03 38.35
N PRO A 492 -2.29 -5.75 38.27
CA PRO A 492 -2.89 -5.17 37.07
C PRO A 492 -2.22 -3.87 36.61
N ASN A 493 -1.86 -3.00 37.57
CA ASN A 493 -1.20 -1.71 37.31
C ASN A 493 0.22 -1.81 36.71
N GLN A 494 0.78 -3.02 36.64
CA GLN A 494 2.07 -3.30 36.04
C GLN A 494 1.95 -3.64 34.54
N LEU A 495 0.73 -3.80 34.02
CA LEU A 495 0.45 -3.93 32.59
C LEU A 495 -0.12 -2.62 32.07
N ASP A 496 0.48 -2.12 31.01
CA ASP A 496 0.03 -0.93 30.28
C ASP A 496 -0.42 -1.34 28.87
N LEU A 497 -1.58 -0.84 28.44
CA LEU A 497 -2.16 -1.13 27.14
C LEU A 497 -2.16 0.14 26.30
N GLU A 498 -1.42 0.11 25.20
CA GLU A 498 -1.29 1.24 24.28
C GLU A 498 -2.33 1.14 23.16
N LEU A 499 -3.04 2.25 22.94
CA LEU A 499 -4.13 2.37 21.99
C LEU A 499 -3.86 3.59 21.11
N THR A 500 -3.95 3.45 19.79
CA THR A 500 -3.74 4.60 18.89
C THR A 500 -4.93 5.55 18.91
N GLU A 501 -4.70 6.82 18.56
CA GLU A 501 -5.76 7.83 18.43
C GLU A 501 -6.87 7.39 17.46
N SER A 502 -6.50 6.87 16.29
CA SER A 502 -7.45 6.42 15.27
C SER A 502 -8.39 5.32 15.77
N LEU A 503 -7.89 4.44 16.64
CA LEU A 503 -8.69 3.37 17.25
C LEU A 503 -9.82 3.93 18.12
N LEU A 504 -9.53 4.96 18.91
CA LEU A 504 -10.52 5.53 19.83
C LEU A 504 -11.62 6.34 19.12
N MET A 505 -11.38 6.77 17.88
CA MET A 505 -12.31 7.63 17.14
C MET A 505 -13.35 6.87 16.32
N GLU A 506 -13.16 5.56 16.08
CA GLU A 506 -14.10 4.78 15.24
C GLU A 506 -15.41 4.39 15.96
N ASP A 507 -15.36 4.07 17.25
CA ASP A 507 -16.54 3.71 18.07
C ASP A 507 -16.41 4.34 19.47
N ILE A 508 -16.87 5.58 19.58
CA ILE A 508 -16.67 6.41 20.78
C ILE A 508 -17.47 5.84 21.97
N ASP A 509 -18.77 5.60 21.79
CA ASP A 509 -19.64 5.16 22.88
C ASP A 509 -19.31 3.72 23.32
N GLY A 510 -19.12 2.80 22.38
CA GLY A 510 -18.71 1.42 22.69
C GLY A 510 -17.27 1.33 23.23
N GLY A 511 -16.40 2.23 22.79
CA GLY A 511 -15.02 2.35 23.23
C GLY A 511 -14.90 2.79 24.69
N VAL A 512 -15.61 3.85 25.10
CA VAL A 512 -15.56 4.38 26.48
C VAL A 512 -15.95 3.32 27.51
N ASP A 513 -17.03 2.58 27.28
CA ASP A 513 -17.46 1.51 28.19
C ASP A 513 -16.40 0.41 28.33
N LYS A 514 -15.74 0.05 27.23
CA LYS A 514 -14.68 -0.96 27.23
C LYS A 514 -13.44 -0.47 27.96
N LEU A 515 -13.03 0.79 27.75
CA LEU A 515 -11.92 1.40 28.48
C LEU A 515 -12.21 1.46 29.98
N ASN A 516 -13.41 1.86 30.39
CA ASN A 516 -13.82 1.85 31.80
C ASN A 516 -13.73 0.45 32.42
N ARG A 517 -14.12 -0.58 31.68
CA ARG A 517 -13.97 -1.97 32.12
C ARG A 517 -12.50 -2.37 32.27
N LEU A 518 -11.64 -2.03 31.32
CA LEU A 518 -10.20 -2.25 31.43
C LEU A 518 -9.64 -1.53 32.67
N LYS A 519 -10.00 -0.26 32.89
CA LYS A 519 -9.60 0.49 34.08
C LYS A 519 -10.10 -0.13 35.38
N SER A 520 -11.29 -0.73 35.39
CA SER A 520 -11.80 -1.45 36.56
C SER A 520 -11.01 -2.71 36.91
N LEU A 521 -10.29 -3.31 35.94
CA LEU A 521 -9.31 -4.37 36.22
C LEU A 521 -8.06 -3.83 36.92
N GLY A 522 -7.78 -2.54 36.75
CA GLY A 522 -6.62 -1.86 37.32
C GLY A 522 -5.41 -1.77 36.40
N VAL A 523 -5.54 -2.10 35.11
CA VAL A 523 -4.45 -1.88 34.12
C VAL A 523 -4.26 -0.40 33.83
N LYS A 524 -3.05 -0.04 33.40
CA LYS A 524 -2.78 1.28 32.83
C LYS A 524 -3.24 1.33 31.36
N LEU A 525 -3.70 2.50 30.93
CA LEU A 525 -4.09 2.77 29.55
C LEU A 525 -3.33 3.97 29.02
N SER A 526 -2.67 3.77 27.88
CA SER A 526 -1.84 4.77 27.21
C SER A 526 -2.40 5.10 25.83
N LEU A 527 -2.43 6.39 25.49
CA LEU A 527 -2.76 6.86 24.16
C LEU A 527 -1.49 7.02 23.32
N ASP A 528 -1.40 6.27 22.23
CA ASP A 528 -0.25 6.25 21.33
C ASP A 528 -0.44 7.10 20.07
N ASP A 529 0.66 7.47 19.44
CA ASP A 529 0.76 8.26 18.20
C ASP A 529 -0.02 9.61 18.24
N PHE A 530 -0.13 10.24 19.42
CA PHE A 530 -0.99 11.42 19.59
C PHE A 530 -0.52 12.63 18.76
N GLY A 531 -1.47 13.23 18.03
CA GLY A 531 -1.26 14.45 17.24
C GLY A 531 -1.14 14.21 15.74
N THR A 532 -1.08 12.96 15.29
CA THR A 532 -1.03 12.60 13.88
C THR A 532 -2.42 12.55 13.22
N GLY A 533 -3.50 12.57 14.01
CA GLY A 533 -4.90 12.48 13.58
C GLY A 533 -5.77 13.72 13.88
N TYR A 534 -7.06 13.62 13.56
CA TYR A 534 -8.07 14.65 13.87
C TYR A 534 -8.61 14.48 15.31
N SER A 535 -7.81 14.89 16.30
CA SER A 535 -8.23 14.83 17.71
C SER A 535 -9.37 15.81 18.01
N SER A 536 -10.55 15.28 18.31
CA SER A 536 -11.57 16.05 19.01
C SER A 536 -11.25 16.05 20.50
N LEU A 537 -10.65 17.15 20.98
CA LEU A 537 -10.33 17.40 22.39
C LEU A 537 -11.51 17.13 23.34
N SER A 538 -12.74 17.24 22.84
CA SER A 538 -13.96 16.97 23.60
C SER A 538 -14.13 15.50 24.02
N TYR A 539 -13.55 14.55 23.25
CA TYR A 539 -13.58 13.12 23.58
C TYR A 539 -12.40 12.70 24.42
N LEU A 540 -11.23 13.33 24.25
CA LEU A 540 -10.05 13.02 25.05
C LEU A 540 -10.32 13.17 26.57
N LYS A 541 -11.17 14.13 26.96
CA LYS A 541 -11.62 14.31 28.35
C LYS A 541 -12.49 13.16 28.89
N GLN A 542 -13.12 12.38 28.02
CA GLN A 542 -14.03 11.30 28.39
C GLN A 542 -13.30 9.96 28.54
N PHE A 543 -12.14 9.81 27.91
CA PHE A 543 -11.38 8.57 27.96
C PHE A 543 -10.62 8.43 29.30
N PRO A 544 -10.74 7.30 30.00
CA PRO A 544 -10.09 7.10 31.28
C PRO A 544 -8.63 6.65 31.09
N LEU A 545 -7.83 7.51 30.45
CA LEU A 545 -6.41 7.28 30.13
C LEU A 545 -5.50 7.71 31.29
N ASP A 546 -4.31 7.12 31.38
CA ASP A 546 -3.28 7.46 32.36
C ASP A 546 -2.12 8.23 31.73
N VAL A 547 -1.75 7.85 30.51
CA VAL A 547 -0.55 8.34 29.84
C VAL A 547 -0.87 8.78 28.42
N LEU A 548 -0.24 9.85 27.99
CA LEU A 548 -0.24 10.33 26.61
C LEU A 548 1.17 10.23 26.02
N LYS A 549 1.30 9.50 24.91
CA LYS A 549 2.57 9.33 24.20
C LYS A 549 2.63 10.31 23.03
N VAL A 550 3.67 11.17 23.02
CA VAL A 550 3.89 12.16 21.96
C VAL A 550 4.63 11.49 20.81
N ASP A 551 4.00 11.48 19.63
CA ASP A 551 4.51 10.80 18.44
C ASP A 551 5.90 11.30 18.01
N ARG A 552 6.72 10.37 17.53
CA ARG A 552 8.09 10.62 17.06
C ARG A 552 8.18 11.71 15.98
N THR A 553 7.18 11.88 15.12
CA THR A 553 7.18 12.88 14.04
C THR A 553 7.38 14.30 14.56
N PHE A 554 6.79 14.63 15.72
CA PHE A 554 7.00 15.92 16.38
C PHE A 554 8.35 16.01 17.08
N ILE A 555 8.82 14.91 17.68
CA ILE A 555 10.10 14.88 18.40
C ILE A 555 11.31 14.97 17.45
N SER A 556 11.22 14.37 16.26
CA SER A 556 12.30 14.28 15.28
C SER A 556 12.82 15.65 14.82
N ASN A 557 11.95 16.67 14.80
CA ASN A 557 12.26 18.03 14.32
C ASN A 557 12.30 19.08 15.45
N LEU A 558 12.18 18.66 16.70
CA LEU A 558 12.02 19.52 17.88
C LEU A 558 13.08 20.64 18.00
N THR A 559 14.30 20.39 17.52
CA THR A 559 15.43 21.34 17.61
C THR A 559 15.63 22.18 16.35
N LYS A 560 14.87 21.92 15.28
CA LYS A 560 15.03 22.52 13.96
C LYS A 560 13.85 23.38 13.52
N ASP A 561 12.63 23.04 13.95
CA ASP A 561 11.41 23.81 13.64
C ASP A 561 10.75 24.32 14.93
N THR A 562 10.69 25.64 15.07
CA THR A 562 10.00 26.31 16.19
C THR A 562 8.52 25.97 16.31
N ARG A 563 7.88 25.51 15.21
CA ARG A 563 6.48 25.08 15.21
C ARG A 563 6.32 23.73 15.89
N ASP A 564 7.22 22.79 15.64
CA ASP A 564 7.17 21.46 16.28
C ASP A 564 7.45 21.59 17.78
N GLU A 565 8.37 22.46 18.20
CA GLU A 565 8.55 22.82 19.62
C GLU A 565 7.26 23.39 20.23
N ALA A 566 6.59 24.31 19.54
CA ALA A 566 5.33 24.89 20.03
C ALA A 566 4.20 23.84 20.14
N ILE A 567 4.12 22.91 19.19
CA ILE A 567 3.16 21.81 19.20
C ILE A 567 3.43 20.88 20.38
N VAL A 568 4.68 20.44 20.58
CA VAL A 568 5.06 19.56 21.70
C VAL A 568 4.77 20.23 23.05
N ARG A 569 5.10 21.52 23.21
CA ARG A 569 4.74 22.30 24.40
C ARG A 569 3.23 22.32 24.64
N ALA A 570 2.44 22.52 23.58
CA ALA A 570 0.98 22.54 23.68
C ALA A 570 0.41 21.17 24.07
N ILE A 571 0.96 20.08 23.51
CA ILE A 571 0.57 18.70 23.84
C ILE A 571 0.88 18.38 25.30
N ILE A 572 2.11 18.67 25.77
CA ILE A 572 2.51 18.45 27.16
C ILE A 572 1.60 19.23 28.11
N SER A 573 1.38 20.51 27.82
CA SER A 573 0.48 21.36 28.63
C SER A 573 -0.95 20.83 28.66
N LEU A 574 -1.46 20.35 27.54
CA LEU A 574 -2.81 19.75 27.45
C LEU A 574 -2.90 18.49 28.31
N ALA A 575 -1.93 17.58 28.19
CA ALA A 575 -1.89 16.34 28.94
C ALA A 575 -1.92 16.59 30.46
N HIS A 576 -1.06 17.49 30.95
CA HIS A 576 -1.04 17.87 32.37
C HIS A 576 -2.37 18.46 32.85
N ASN A 577 -3.01 19.29 32.02
CA ASN A 577 -4.31 19.89 32.36
C ASN A 577 -5.46 18.85 32.41
N LEU A 578 -5.30 17.73 31.70
CA LEU A 578 -6.24 16.60 31.73
C LEU A 578 -5.86 15.55 32.80
N GLY A 579 -4.67 15.68 33.41
CA GLY A 579 -4.17 14.78 34.44
C GLY A 579 -3.46 13.53 33.91
N PHE A 580 -2.95 13.57 32.67
CA PHE A 580 -2.18 12.49 32.08
C PHE A 580 -0.67 12.69 32.31
N GLU A 581 0.05 11.58 32.52
CA GLU A 581 1.52 11.55 32.42
C GLU A 581 1.93 11.63 30.94
N VAL A 582 3.11 12.20 30.63
CA VAL A 582 3.59 12.32 29.26
C VAL A 582 4.83 11.48 29.02
N ILE A 583 4.81 10.70 27.94
CA ILE A 583 5.99 10.02 27.39
C ILE A 583 6.31 10.61 26.02
N ALA A 584 7.52 11.11 25.81
CA ALA A 584 7.97 11.53 24.49
C ALA A 584 8.68 10.38 23.75
N GLU A 585 8.22 10.05 22.54
CA GLU A 585 8.75 8.95 21.75
C GLU A 585 9.78 9.38 20.70
N GLY A 586 10.70 8.48 20.39
CA GLY A 586 11.69 8.71 19.33
C GLY A 586 12.72 9.78 19.69
N VAL A 587 13.06 9.94 20.96
CA VAL A 587 14.18 10.79 21.40
C VAL A 587 15.50 10.16 20.95
N GLU A 588 16.28 10.88 20.13
CA GLU A 588 17.53 10.41 19.53
C GLU A 588 18.75 11.24 19.97
N THR A 589 18.56 12.50 20.38
CA THR A 589 19.68 13.41 20.71
C THR A 589 19.55 14.07 22.09
N LYS A 590 20.69 14.52 22.63
CA LYS A 590 20.74 15.23 23.92
C LYS A 590 20.00 16.57 23.88
N GLU A 591 20.01 17.25 22.73
CA GLU A 591 19.32 18.53 22.56
C GLU A 591 17.80 18.36 22.63
N GLN A 592 17.26 17.26 22.07
CA GLN A 592 15.84 16.93 22.20
C GLN A 592 15.45 16.67 23.66
N LEU A 593 16.27 15.89 24.38
CA LEU A 593 16.10 15.64 25.82
C LEU A 593 16.03 16.96 26.61
N GLN A 594 16.96 17.88 26.37
CA GLN A 594 17.00 19.18 27.07
C GLN A 594 15.79 20.06 26.78
N VAL A 595 15.23 20.02 25.57
CA VAL A 595 13.98 20.71 25.27
C VAL A 595 12.84 20.06 26.07
N LEU A 596 12.67 18.75 25.99
CA LEU A 596 11.61 18.02 26.68
C LEU A 596 11.64 18.20 28.20
N GLN A 597 12.85 18.24 28.78
CA GLN A 597 13.03 18.48 30.21
C GLN A 597 12.62 19.90 30.60
N ARG A 598 12.92 20.91 29.77
CA ARG A 598 12.48 22.31 30.00
C ARG A 598 10.97 22.47 29.89
N GLU A 599 10.34 21.73 28.98
CA GLU A 599 8.89 21.73 28.79
C GLU A 599 8.13 20.91 29.85
N GLY A 600 8.85 20.18 30.72
CA GLY A 600 8.28 19.45 31.84
C GLY A 600 7.75 18.06 31.50
N CYS A 601 8.21 17.44 30.41
CA CYS A 601 7.91 16.04 30.09
C CYS A 601 8.47 15.12 31.18
N GLU A 602 7.73 14.12 31.67
CA GLU A 602 8.18 13.24 32.75
C GLU A 602 9.06 12.09 32.26
N SER A 603 8.72 11.53 31.10
CA SER A 603 9.28 10.26 30.64
C SER A 603 9.67 10.31 29.17
N ILE A 604 10.68 9.54 28.80
CA ILE A 604 11.15 9.45 27.42
C ILE A 604 11.40 8.02 26.97
N GLN A 605 11.25 7.83 25.67
CA GLN A 605 11.59 6.61 24.96
C GLN A 605 12.27 6.96 23.63
N GLY A 606 13.33 6.24 23.28
CA GLY A 606 13.99 6.43 21.99
C GLY A 606 15.43 5.93 21.93
N PHE A 607 16.07 6.09 20.77
CA PHE A 607 17.41 5.58 20.52
C PHE A 607 18.50 6.31 21.29
N TYR A 608 18.22 7.49 21.84
CA TYR A 608 19.10 8.16 22.79
C TYR A 608 19.35 7.28 24.03
N ILE A 609 18.31 6.56 24.49
CA ILE A 609 18.40 5.64 25.61
C ILE A 609 18.90 4.28 25.15
N SER A 610 18.15 3.64 24.26
CA SER A 610 18.51 2.35 23.67
C SER A 610 17.61 2.05 22.48
N LYS A 611 18.15 1.28 21.54
CA LYS A 611 17.31 0.55 20.57
C LYS A 611 16.53 -0.55 21.29
N PRO A 612 15.46 -1.10 20.69
CA PRO A 612 14.76 -2.26 21.23
C PRO A 612 15.73 -3.44 21.45
N LEU A 613 15.68 -4.03 22.64
CA LEU A 613 16.63 -5.03 23.13
C LEU A 613 15.97 -6.40 23.25
N SER A 614 16.72 -7.48 23.00
CA SER A 614 16.28 -8.82 23.39
C SER A 614 16.12 -8.94 24.92
N PRO A 615 15.37 -9.94 25.45
CA PRO A 615 15.23 -10.13 26.89
C PRO A 615 16.58 -10.14 27.65
N THR A 616 17.60 -10.77 27.07
CA THR A 616 18.93 -10.88 27.66
C THR A 616 19.68 -9.55 27.62
N GLU A 617 19.60 -8.80 26.53
CA GLU A 617 20.22 -7.48 26.42
C GLU A 617 19.53 -6.47 27.34
N PHE A 618 18.20 -6.53 27.46
CA PHE A 618 17.44 -5.69 28.39
C PHE A 618 17.85 -5.98 29.85
N LEU A 619 18.07 -7.25 30.18
CA LEU A 619 18.61 -7.63 31.49
C LEU A 619 19.99 -7.01 31.76
N LEU A 620 20.88 -7.03 30.77
CA LEU A 620 22.19 -6.38 30.86
C LEU A 620 22.05 -4.85 30.98
N PHE A 621 21.10 -4.26 30.25
CA PHE A 621 20.79 -2.83 30.35
C PHE A 621 20.31 -2.47 31.75
N LEU A 622 19.39 -3.24 32.37
CA LEU A 622 18.95 -3.02 33.75
C LEU A 622 20.12 -3.06 34.74
N LYS A 623 20.99 -4.09 34.63
CA LYS A 623 22.19 -4.24 35.48
C LYS A 623 23.19 -3.08 35.30
N LYS A 624 23.44 -2.68 34.06
CA LYS A 624 24.34 -1.56 33.73
C LYS A 624 23.78 -0.24 34.23
N SER A 625 22.47 -0.04 34.10
CA SER A 625 21.79 1.15 34.59
C SER A 625 21.98 1.30 36.10
N ALA A 626 21.95 0.23 36.90
CA ALA A 626 22.22 0.33 38.34
C ALA A 626 23.64 0.84 38.67
N ILE A 627 24.60 0.70 37.75
CA ILE A 627 26.01 1.08 37.92
C ILE A 627 26.32 2.43 37.24
N GLU A 628 25.73 2.73 36.07
CA GLU A 628 25.92 3.96 35.29
C GLU A 628 24.95 5.09 35.66
N LYS A 629 23.84 4.82 36.39
CA LYS A 629 22.84 5.84 36.80
C LYS A 629 23.37 6.92 37.74
N GLN A 630 24.61 6.79 38.24
CA GLN A 630 25.31 7.88 38.93
C GLN A 630 26.16 8.77 38.00
N LEU A 631 26.39 8.37 36.75
CA LEU A 631 27.32 9.00 35.79
C LEU A 631 26.64 9.58 34.54
N LEU A 632 25.45 9.11 34.15
CA LEU A 632 24.72 9.62 32.98
C LEU A 632 23.87 10.88 33.27
N PHE A 633 23.55 11.13 34.55
CA PHE A 633 22.75 12.28 35.00
C PHE A 633 23.51 13.23 35.94
N THR A 634 24.79 12.95 36.22
CA THR A 634 25.71 13.95 36.75
C THR A 634 26.38 14.64 35.58
N ASP A 635 26.29 15.97 35.55
CA ASP A 635 26.94 16.82 34.56
C ASP A 635 28.47 16.63 34.63
N VAL A 636 29.02 15.70 33.86
CA VAL A 636 30.47 15.64 33.56
C VAL A 636 30.76 16.29 32.18
N SER A 637 29.74 16.87 31.55
CA SER A 637 29.85 17.59 30.27
C SER A 637 29.89 19.11 30.39
N SER A 638 30.58 19.63 31.41
CA SER A 638 31.14 20.98 31.40
C SER A 638 32.29 21.01 32.39
N GLY A 639 33.48 21.46 31.96
CA GLY A 639 34.69 21.38 32.77
C GLY A 639 34.52 21.85 34.23
N SER A 640 34.62 20.92 35.17
CA SER A 640 34.89 21.22 36.59
C SER A 640 35.52 20.01 37.29
N MET A 641 36.71 19.61 36.86
CA MET A 641 37.70 18.94 37.74
C MET A 641 38.87 19.91 38.04
N LEU A 642 38.58 21.21 37.92
CA LEU A 642 39.55 22.28 38.15
C LEU A 642 39.36 22.77 39.59
N VAL A 643 40.38 22.56 40.41
CA VAL A 643 40.44 22.99 41.82
C VAL A 643 41.01 24.41 41.92
N GLY A 644 41.51 24.95 40.80
CA GLY A 644 42.04 26.31 40.68
C GLY A 644 43.55 26.42 40.93
N ASP A 645 44.24 25.30 41.18
CA ASP A 645 45.70 25.21 41.14
C ASP A 645 46.16 24.65 39.79
N PRO A 646 46.96 25.38 38.99
CA PRO A 646 47.35 24.96 37.64
C PRO A 646 48.08 23.60 37.58
N THR A 647 48.73 23.20 38.67
CA THR A 647 49.49 21.95 38.76
C THR A 647 48.56 20.77 38.98
N ILE A 648 47.60 20.93 39.90
CA ILE A 648 46.56 19.92 40.19
C ILE A 648 45.60 19.78 38.99
N ASP A 649 45.22 20.90 38.38
CA ASP A 649 44.34 20.92 37.21
C ASP A 649 44.95 20.22 35.98
N ALA A 650 46.27 20.36 35.78
CA ALA A 650 47.00 19.65 34.73
C ALA A 650 47.09 18.14 35.03
N GLN A 651 47.24 17.78 36.31
CA GLN A 651 47.23 16.40 36.77
C GLN A 651 45.85 15.75 36.55
N HIS A 652 44.74 16.38 36.92
CA HIS A 652 43.40 15.81 36.70
C HIS A 652 43.06 15.59 35.22
N LYS A 653 43.52 16.47 34.33
CA LYS A 653 43.38 16.26 32.87
C LYS A 653 44.16 15.06 32.37
N HIS A 654 45.36 14.84 32.91
CA HIS A 654 46.16 13.66 32.57
C HIS A 654 45.50 12.37 33.09
N LEU A 655 44.93 12.41 34.30
CA LEU A 655 44.17 11.29 34.86
C LEU A 655 42.98 10.87 33.98
N LEU A 656 42.19 11.84 33.50
CA LEU A 656 41.06 11.57 32.60
C LEU A 656 41.52 10.87 31.31
N SER A 657 42.65 11.30 30.74
CA SER A 657 43.25 10.64 29.58
C SER A 657 43.71 9.20 29.88
N LEU A 658 44.18 8.90 31.09
CA LEU A 658 44.59 7.56 31.50
C LEU A 658 43.38 6.65 31.73
N ILE A 659 42.30 7.18 32.30
CA ILE A 659 41.04 6.45 32.50
C ILE A 659 40.41 6.09 31.15
N ASP A 660 40.40 7.03 30.20
CA ASP A 660 39.90 6.77 28.84
C ASP A 660 40.73 5.70 28.11
N CYS A 661 42.06 5.73 28.28
CA CYS A 661 42.96 4.70 27.74
C CYS A 661 42.68 3.32 28.35
N LEU A 662 42.52 3.23 29.68
CA LEU A 662 42.17 2.01 30.39
C LEU A 662 40.79 1.47 29.95
N ALA A 663 39.81 2.34 29.79
CA ALA A 663 38.46 1.98 29.34
C ALA A 663 38.44 1.45 27.90
N GLN A 664 39.29 1.99 27.01
CA GLN A 664 39.47 1.48 25.65
C GLN A 664 40.18 0.12 25.63
N ASN A 665 41.23 -0.05 26.42
CA ASN A 665 41.97 -1.32 26.51
C ASN A 665 41.10 -2.47 27.07
N VAL A 666 40.14 -2.16 27.95
CA VAL A 666 39.16 -3.12 28.46
C VAL A 666 38.13 -3.53 27.39
N LYS A 667 37.78 -2.64 26.45
CA LYS A 667 36.82 -2.92 25.38
C LYS A 667 37.37 -3.81 24.27
N ASP A 668 38.67 -3.72 23.98
CA ASP A 668 39.26 -4.35 22.80
C ASP A 668 39.77 -5.79 23.05
N GLU A 669 39.64 -6.35 24.26
CA GLU A 669 40.22 -7.65 24.68
C GLU A 669 41.70 -7.85 24.25
N ALA A 670 42.42 -6.76 24.03
CA ALA A 670 43.72 -6.77 23.36
C ALA A 670 44.86 -6.44 24.34
N ASN A 671 45.57 -7.51 24.71
CA ASN A 671 46.93 -7.56 25.25
C ASN A 671 47.11 -7.11 26.72
N LEU A 672 47.35 -8.11 27.59
CA LEU A 672 47.67 -7.96 29.01
C LEU A 672 48.79 -6.93 29.26
N ASP A 673 49.78 -6.87 28.34
CA ASP A 673 50.93 -5.97 28.43
C ASP A 673 50.56 -4.48 28.39
N LYS A 674 49.58 -4.09 27.56
CA LYS A 674 49.10 -2.70 27.48
C LYS A 674 48.32 -2.29 28.71
N SER A 675 47.58 -3.23 29.30
CA SER A 675 46.86 -3.00 30.55
C SER A 675 47.84 -2.84 31.72
N ILE A 676 48.92 -3.62 31.74
CA ILE A 676 49.99 -3.47 32.75
C ILE A 676 50.68 -2.12 32.60
N GLU A 677 51.02 -1.70 31.37
CA GLU A 677 51.64 -0.39 31.10
C GLU A 677 50.77 0.78 31.59
N ALA A 678 49.47 0.76 31.28
CA ALA A 678 48.53 1.77 31.74
C ALA A 678 48.32 1.78 33.27
N ILE A 679 48.39 0.61 33.94
CA ILE A 679 48.35 0.52 35.40
C ILE A 679 49.62 1.09 36.04
N GLU A 680 50.80 0.88 35.44
CA GLU A 680 52.05 1.49 35.92
C GLU A 680 52.03 3.02 35.76
N GLU A 681 51.49 3.51 34.64
CA GLU A 681 51.34 4.95 34.40
C GLU A 681 50.37 5.59 35.40
N LEU A 682 49.25 4.92 35.70
CA LEU A 682 48.31 5.32 36.75
C LEU A 682 48.96 5.34 38.15
N LEU A 683 49.78 4.35 38.49
CA LEU A 683 50.50 4.32 39.76
C LEU A 683 51.48 5.49 39.89
N SER A 684 52.23 5.78 38.81
CA SER A 684 53.15 6.91 38.75
C SER A 684 52.40 8.24 38.92
N TYR A 685 51.24 8.38 38.26
CA TYR A 685 50.36 9.53 38.43
C TYR A 685 49.92 9.71 39.88
N ILE A 686 49.39 8.66 40.51
CA ILE A 686 48.87 8.69 41.88
C ILE A 686 49.98 9.02 42.89
N GLU A 687 51.16 8.44 42.71
CA GLU A 687 52.31 8.72 43.58
C GLU A 687 52.72 10.18 43.51
N PHE A 688 52.79 10.74 42.30
CA PHE A 688 53.16 12.13 42.07
C PHE A 688 52.08 13.12 42.53
N HIS A 689 50.81 12.82 42.26
CA HIS A 689 49.67 13.64 42.63
C HIS A 689 49.54 13.75 44.15
N PHE A 690 49.56 12.61 44.87
CA PHE A 690 49.48 12.59 46.34
C PHE A 690 50.65 13.31 47.00
N GLU A 691 51.87 13.19 46.46
CA GLU A 691 53.02 13.96 46.98
C GLU A 691 52.86 15.46 46.76
N THR A 692 52.38 15.87 45.60
CA THR A 692 52.12 17.28 45.26
C THR A 692 51.06 17.86 46.19
N GLU A 693 49.97 17.12 46.38
CA GLU A 693 48.83 17.52 47.20
C GLU A 693 49.20 17.63 48.69
N GLU A 694 49.88 16.63 49.25
CA GLU A 694 50.35 16.69 50.64
C GLU A 694 51.35 17.82 50.89
N GLN A 695 52.21 18.13 49.91
CA GLN A 695 53.13 19.26 50.02
C GLN A 695 52.39 20.60 50.03
N LEU A 696 51.32 20.72 49.24
CA LEU A 696 50.46 21.90 49.24
C LEU A 696 49.69 22.03 50.56
N MET A 697 49.09 20.94 51.05
CA MET A 697 48.42 20.92 52.36
C MET A 697 49.36 21.24 53.52
N LYS A 698 50.61 20.75 53.48
CA LYS A 698 51.67 21.09 54.45
C LYS A 698 52.03 22.58 54.41
N LYS A 699 52.14 23.18 53.23
CA LYS A 699 52.42 24.61 53.07
C LYS A 699 51.27 25.49 53.59
N LEU A 700 50.04 25.02 53.48
CA LEU A 700 48.83 25.74 53.84
C LEU A 700 48.32 25.45 55.28
N ASN A 701 49.03 24.62 56.06
CA ASN A 701 48.71 24.26 57.46
C ASN A 701 47.30 23.67 57.66
N PHE A 702 46.86 22.75 56.81
CA PHE A 702 45.61 22.02 57.02
C PHE A 702 45.68 21.11 58.26
N SER A 703 44.61 21.12 59.08
CA SER A 703 44.53 20.33 60.32
C SER A 703 44.47 18.83 60.08
N ASP A 704 43.96 18.42 58.91
CA ASP A 704 43.55 17.04 58.65
C ASP A 704 44.57 16.25 57.81
N LEU A 705 45.73 16.85 57.53
CA LEU A 705 46.82 16.29 56.73
C LEU A 705 47.20 14.85 57.15
N LYS A 706 47.17 14.53 58.44
CA LYS A 706 47.52 13.18 58.93
C LYS A 706 46.50 12.11 58.52
N GLN A 707 45.22 12.46 58.50
CA GLN A 707 44.16 11.56 58.07
C GLN A 707 44.19 11.40 56.55
N HIS A 708 44.35 12.52 55.84
CA HIS A 708 44.47 12.55 54.38
C HIS A 708 45.65 11.70 53.87
N SER A 709 46.83 11.86 54.46
CA SER A 709 48.00 11.03 54.14
C SER A 709 47.80 9.52 54.42
N ALA A 710 46.91 9.16 55.36
CA ALA A 710 46.61 7.76 55.65
C ALA A 710 45.72 7.14 54.56
N GLU A 711 44.79 7.91 54.00
CA GLU A 711 43.94 7.50 52.87
C GLU A 711 44.77 7.31 51.60
N HIS A 712 45.70 8.23 51.31
CA HIS A 712 46.71 8.07 50.25
C HIS A 712 47.48 6.75 50.35
N LEU A 713 47.91 6.39 51.56
CA LEU A 713 48.68 5.17 51.78
C LEU A 713 47.83 3.90 51.54
N GLN A 714 46.55 3.91 51.92
CA GLN A 714 45.63 2.80 51.68
C GLN A 714 45.38 2.58 50.18
N ILE A 715 45.18 3.65 49.41
CA ILE A 715 44.98 3.60 47.97
C ILE A 715 46.25 3.09 47.27
N LYS A 716 47.44 3.62 47.65
CA LYS A 716 48.74 3.13 47.15
C LYS A 716 48.94 1.63 47.40
N HIS A 717 48.56 1.12 48.57
CA HIS A 717 48.66 -0.31 48.87
C HIS A 717 47.71 -1.18 48.04
N HIS A 718 46.48 -0.73 47.80
CA HIS A 718 45.51 -1.49 47.01
C HIS A 718 45.90 -1.58 45.54
N ILE A 719 46.37 -0.49 44.93
CA ILE A 719 46.74 -0.49 43.51
C ILE A 719 48.03 -1.30 43.29
N ARG A 720 49.01 -1.25 44.21
CA ARG A 720 50.19 -2.14 44.16
C ARG A 720 49.80 -3.61 44.23
N ARG A 721 48.82 -3.96 45.07
CA ARG A 721 48.28 -5.33 45.14
C ARG A 721 47.63 -5.76 43.83
N ILE A 722 46.88 -4.88 43.17
CA ILE A 722 46.29 -5.17 41.85
C ILE A 722 47.39 -5.39 40.81
N ARG A 723 48.37 -4.48 40.71
CA ARG A 723 49.53 -4.63 39.82
C ARG A 723 50.23 -5.98 40.01
N ASP A 724 50.48 -6.38 41.25
CA ASP A 724 51.18 -7.62 41.56
C ASP A 724 50.37 -8.86 41.13
N LYS A 725 49.03 -8.82 41.29
CA LYS A 725 48.14 -9.88 40.76
C LYS A 725 48.08 -9.88 39.23
N THR A 726 47.98 -8.72 38.59
CA THR A 726 47.95 -8.59 37.11
C THR A 726 49.26 -9.10 36.49
N ARG A 727 50.42 -8.83 37.11
CA ARG A 727 51.72 -9.38 36.69
C ARG A 727 51.85 -10.89 36.90
N ALA A 728 51.10 -11.47 37.83
CA ALA A 728 51.06 -12.91 38.08
C ALA A 728 50.20 -13.68 37.05
N GLY A 729 49.60 -12.99 36.08
CA GLY A 729 48.73 -13.61 35.06
C GLY A 729 47.34 -13.98 35.58
N GLU A 730 46.99 -13.57 36.81
CA GLU A 730 45.61 -13.63 37.28
C GLU A 730 44.81 -12.59 36.48
N THR A 731 43.69 -13.00 35.88
CA THR A 731 42.74 -12.11 35.21
C THR A 731 42.03 -11.22 36.23
N VAL A 732 42.78 -10.27 36.80
CA VAL A 732 42.24 -9.19 37.64
C VAL A 732 41.87 -8.03 36.72
N LEU A 733 40.93 -8.28 35.82
CA LEU A 733 40.50 -7.31 34.82
C LEU A 733 38.99 -7.27 34.80
N ASN A 734 38.43 -6.52 35.76
CA ASN A 734 37.55 -5.37 35.48
C ASN A 734 36.87 -4.89 36.77
N THR A 735 36.42 -5.77 37.65
CA THR A 735 35.58 -5.36 38.80
C THR A 735 36.35 -4.75 39.96
N GLU A 736 37.46 -5.35 40.41
CA GLU A 736 38.26 -4.78 41.53
C GLU A 736 38.90 -3.44 41.14
N LEU A 737 39.48 -3.34 39.95
CA LEU A 737 40.19 -2.14 39.49
C LEU A 737 39.22 -0.98 39.20
N VAL A 738 38.06 -1.27 38.59
CA VAL A 738 37.02 -0.24 38.36
C VAL A 738 36.36 0.18 39.66
N SER A 739 36.12 -0.74 40.61
CA SER A 739 35.60 -0.37 41.93
C SER A 739 36.56 0.57 42.65
N ILE A 740 37.86 0.26 42.65
CA ILE A 740 38.86 1.06 43.35
C ILE A 740 39.06 2.42 42.66
N LEU A 741 39.08 2.46 41.32
CA LEU A 741 39.10 3.73 40.58
C LEU A 741 37.85 4.56 40.85
N LYS A 742 36.67 3.92 40.93
CA LYS A 742 35.41 4.59 41.26
C LYS A 742 35.47 5.18 42.67
N ASP A 743 35.82 4.38 43.66
CA ASP A 743 35.89 4.79 45.06
C ASP A 743 36.92 5.92 45.22
N TRP A 744 38.07 5.81 44.56
CA TRP A 744 39.10 6.86 44.59
C TRP A 744 38.68 8.16 43.88
N ILE A 745 38.15 8.10 42.66
CA ILE A 745 37.70 9.31 41.93
C ILE A 745 36.56 10.00 42.69
N THR A 746 35.64 9.21 43.25
CA THR A 746 34.46 9.73 43.95
C THR A 746 34.85 10.29 45.31
N ASP A 747 35.56 9.54 46.14
CA ASP A 747 35.79 9.93 47.54
C ASP A 747 36.98 10.89 47.68
N HIS A 748 38.01 10.74 46.85
CA HIS A 748 39.22 11.57 46.94
C HIS A 748 39.09 12.85 46.09
N ILE A 749 38.91 12.71 44.78
CA ILE A 749 38.96 13.87 43.87
C ILE A 749 37.70 14.75 44.00
N VAL A 750 36.52 14.13 44.08
CA VAL A 750 35.26 14.87 44.13
C VAL A 750 34.90 15.31 45.55
N HIS A 751 35.13 14.49 46.58
CA HIS A 751 34.75 14.83 47.95
C HIS A 751 35.88 15.42 48.80
N SER A 752 37.15 15.16 48.52
CA SER A 752 38.26 15.80 49.26
C SER A 752 38.78 17.02 48.49
N ASP A 753 39.31 16.85 47.28
CA ASP A 753 40.06 17.93 46.60
C ASP A 753 39.18 19.13 46.27
N MET A 754 37.92 18.90 45.87
CA MET A 754 36.96 19.98 45.60
C MET A 754 36.43 20.66 46.88
N ASN A 755 36.29 19.94 47.99
CA ASN A 755 35.75 20.51 49.24
C ASN A 755 36.80 21.31 50.04
N HIS A 756 38.09 21.00 49.88
CA HIS A 756 39.18 21.77 50.50
C HIS A 756 39.44 23.11 49.79
N ALA A 757 38.73 23.40 48.69
CA ALA A 757 38.86 24.59 47.88
C ALA A 757 37.74 25.64 48.12
N GLU A 758 37.67 26.27 49.31
CA GLU A 758 36.91 27.52 49.49
C GLU A 758 37.56 28.49 50.51
N PRO A 759 37.32 29.83 50.43
CA PRO A 759 36.40 30.54 49.53
C PRO A 759 37.09 31.60 48.65
N SER A 760 36.66 31.77 47.39
CA SER A 760 37.08 32.91 46.54
C SER A 760 35.90 33.50 45.74
N PRO A 761 35.83 34.83 45.55
CA PRO A 761 34.60 35.61 45.28
C PRO A 761 33.98 35.47 43.87
N TRP A 762 34.33 34.45 43.11
CA TRP A 762 33.97 34.36 41.69
C TRP A 762 32.51 33.98 41.41
N ARG A 763 31.78 33.45 42.41
CA ARG A 763 30.39 33.02 42.25
C ARG A 763 29.32 34.11 42.44
N LYS A 764 29.67 35.40 42.59
CA LYS A 764 28.65 36.47 42.73
C LYS A 764 28.08 37.03 41.42
N THR A 765 28.50 36.53 40.26
CA THR A 765 28.06 37.05 38.94
C THR A 765 27.65 35.95 37.95
N VAL A 766 27.44 34.72 38.41
CA VAL A 766 26.75 33.63 37.67
C VAL A 766 25.51 33.28 38.46
#